data_AF-A0A0W0S828-F1
#
_entry.id   AF-A0A0W0S828-F1
#
_cell.length_a   1.000
_cell.length_b   1.000
_cell.length_c   1.000
_cell.angle_alpha   90.00
_cell.angle_beta   90.00
_cell.angle_gamma   90.00
#
_symmetry.space_group_name_H-M   'P 1'
#
loop_
_entity.id
_entity.type
_entity.pdbx_description
1 polymer ?
#
loop_
_entity_poly.entity_id
_entity_poly.type
_entity_poly.pdbx_seq_one_letter_code
_entity_poly.pdbx_strand_id
1 'polypeptide(L)'
;MGENSRTVSQRVAAKMKEINKSLPEGVEAVTVYNRTLLVNATIHTVTKNLLEGALLVCIILFLFLGNIRAALITAMVIPLSMLLTITGMVSNQISANLMSLGALDFGLIVDGAVIIVENCIKHLGEQQHALHRILNLEERLKVISYATTEVIRPSIFGVFIITVVYLPILTLTGVEGKMFLPMAETVIIALLASMLFALTFVPAAIAIFLRGHLQEKENALVHHLSIGYGKVLRRCFHARKTIIGVALGLVVISLLIAFRLGGEFIPSLDEGDIAMHAMRIPGTSLTQAITMQDLVEKRVREFPEVKTVFSKLGTAEVATDPMPPNVADTFIILKPRKDWPNPKKTKQELVQEMENAVKQIPGNNYEFTQPIQMRFNELISGVRSDVAVKVFGDDMDTLLKTAEAISAQLKQIPGAADVKVEQVSGLPLLTIEINRDSLARYGLQISTVQDAIVIATGGKKGGELFEGDKRFDIVVRLPESLRTDPNVLRQIFIPLPLAKDGEQHFIPISEVASLVRSESPNQISREIGKRRVVVTSNVRNRDLSSFVNDAKRRIDENVKIPSGYWVTWGGQFEQLQSASQRLQIVVPITLLGIFLLLFMSFGRVMDALLVFTGIPLALTGGIFALWLRGIPLSISAGVGFIALSGVAVLNGLVMITFINKLHEEKKFYLKDAVLQGSLARLRPVLMTALVASLGFVPMALATGTGAEVQRPLATVVIGGIISSTFLTLLVLPGLYYVFHERRKKGKQAKR
;
A
#
# COMPACT_ATOMS: atom_id res chain seq x y z
N MET A 1 3.84 8.56 21.35
CA MET A 1 3.89 7.56 20.25
C MET A 1 3.80 8.30 18.93
N GLY A 2 4.67 8.00 17.95
CA GLY A 2 4.77 8.76 16.69
C GLY A 2 6.18 9.20 16.28
N GLU A 3 7.23 8.82 17.04
CA GLU A 3 8.62 9.12 16.66
C GLU A 3 9.11 8.29 15.46
N ASN A 4 10.15 8.78 14.80
CA ASN A 4 10.79 8.09 13.69
C ASN A 4 11.49 6.80 14.16
N SER A 5 11.03 5.65 13.63
CA SER A 5 11.54 4.33 14.00
C SER A 5 13.04 4.17 13.75
N ARG A 6 13.57 4.72 12.64
CA ARG A 6 15.00 4.66 12.32
C ARG A 6 15.83 5.46 13.32
N THR A 7 15.41 6.68 13.66
CA THR A 7 16.13 7.52 14.62
C THR A 7 16.16 6.90 16.01
N VAL A 8 15.04 6.34 16.47
CA VAL A 8 14.97 5.61 17.74
C VAL A 8 15.89 4.39 17.71
N SER A 9 15.79 3.55 16.67
CA SER A 9 16.64 2.34 16.56
C SER A 9 18.13 2.67 16.52
N GLN A 10 18.55 3.77 15.88
CA GLN A 10 19.94 4.22 15.88
C GLN A 10 20.41 4.67 17.26
N ARG A 11 19.59 5.45 17.99
CA ARG A 11 19.89 5.86 19.37
C ARG A 11 20.01 4.65 20.30
N VAL A 12 19.08 3.70 20.19
CA VAL A 12 19.12 2.44 20.95
C VAL A 12 20.39 1.66 20.61
N ALA A 13 20.71 1.46 19.32
CA ALA A 13 21.92 0.74 18.92
C ALA A 13 23.22 1.39 19.43
N ALA A 14 23.29 2.72 19.45
CA ALA A 14 24.41 3.44 20.05
C ALA A 14 24.50 3.18 21.56
N LYS A 15 23.36 3.27 22.27
CA LYS A 15 23.31 3.02 23.72
C LYS A 15 23.63 1.57 24.09
N MET A 16 23.22 0.60 23.29
CA MET A 16 23.55 -0.81 23.50
C MET A 16 25.06 -1.07 23.47
N LYS A 17 25.81 -0.36 22.62
CA LYS A 17 27.29 -0.45 22.60
C LYS A 17 27.93 0.10 23.89
N GLU A 18 27.34 1.14 24.48
CA GLU A 18 27.78 1.66 25.78
C GLU A 18 27.46 0.67 26.90
N ILE A 19 26.24 0.13 26.91
CA ILE A 19 25.79 -0.84 27.93
C ILE A 19 26.65 -2.10 27.90
N ASN A 20 26.98 -2.63 26.72
CA ASN A 20 27.83 -3.82 26.59
C ASN A 20 29.22 -3.66 27.23
N LYS A 21 29.73 -2.44 27.43
CA LYS A 21 31.00 -2.21 28.16
C LYS A 21 30.85 -2.30 29.67
N SER A 22 29.63 -2.11 30.19
CA SER A 22 29.31 -2.15 31.62
C SER A 22 28.77 -3.50 32.09
N LEU A 23 28.52 -4.42 31.16
CA LEU A 23 28.04 -5.75 31.48
C LEU A 23 29.16 -6.60 32.11
N PRO A 24 28.82 -7.54 33.01
CA PRO A 24 29.78 -8.50 33.55
C PRO A 24 30.46 -9.32 32.45
N GLU A 25 31.67 -9.79 32.73
CA GLU A 25 32.37 -10.70 31.81
C GLU A 25 31.50 -11.92 31.46
N GLY A 26 31.43 -12.24 30.17
CA GLY A 26 30.60 -13.34 29.65
C GLY A 26 29.15 -12.98 29.30
N VAL A 27 28.68 -11.76 29.59
CA VAL A 27 27.33 -11.30 29.21
C VAL A 27 27.40 -10.31 28.05
N GLU A 28 26.75 -10.62 26.94
CA GLU A 28 26.64 -9.74 25.77
C GLU A 28 25.17 -9.50 25.40
N ALA A 29 24.78 -8.23 25.25
CA ALA A 29 23.47 -7.90 24.72
C ALA A 29 23.53 -7.80 23.19
N VAL A 30 22.97 -8.82 22.52
CA VAL A 30 22.97 -8.96 21.06
C VAL A 30 21.63 -8.49 20.48
N THR A 31 21.68 -7.74 19.38
CA THR A 31 20.47 -7.30 18.67
C THR A 31 19.93 -8.44 17.79
N VAL A 32 18.73 -8.93 18.10
CA VAL A 32 18.05 -10.00 17.34
C VAL A 32 17.15 -9.49 16.21
N TYR A 33 16.66 -8.26 16.28
CA TYR A 33 15.81 -7.66 15.25
C TYR A 33 16.06 -6.15 15.12
N ASN A 34 16.26 -5.66 13.88
CA ASN A 34 16.56 -4.25 13.62
C ASN A 34 15.83 -3.72 12.38
N ARG A 35 14.80 -2.90 12.60
CA ARG A 35 13.99 -2.28 11.54
C ARG A 35 14.77 -1.31 10.65
N THR A 36 15.91 -0.79 11.10
CA THR A 36 16.75 0.14 10.33
C THR A 36 17.23 -0.47 9.01
N LEU A 37 17.44 -1.79 8.97
CA LEU A 37 17.86 -2.50 7.76
C LEU A 37 16.82 -2.37 6.65
N LEU A 38 15.55 -2.64 6.97
CA LEU A 38 14.43 -2.51 6.04
C LEU A 38 14.24 -1.06 5.59
N VAL A 39 14.28 -0.11 6.53
CA VAL A 39 14.10 1.32 6.22
C VAL A 39 15.22 1.81 5.29
N ASN A 40 16.47 1.41 5.52
CA ASN A 40 17.57 1.81 4.64
C ASN A 40 17.49 1.14 3.26
N ALA A 41 17.08 -0.14 3.20
CA ALA A 41 16.91 -0.86 1.93
C ALA A 41 15.79 -0.26 1.07
N THR A 42 14.66 0.12 1.69
CA THR A 42 13.56 0.81 1.00
C THR A 42 13.97 2.20 0.54
N ILE A 43 14.63 3.02 1.38
CA ILE A 43 15.16 4.32 0.99
C ILE A 43 16.15 4.18 -0.18
N HIS A 44 17.07 3.22 -0.12
CA HIS A 44 18.03 2.99 -1.20
C HIS A 44 17.33 2.64 -2.52
N THR A 45 16.31 1.79 -2.47
CA THR A 45 15.51 1.42 -3.65
C THR A 45 14.78 2.63 -4.24
N VAL A 46 14.14 3.44 -3.40
CA VAL A 46 13.46 4.67 -3.82
C VAL A 46 14.45 5.67 -4.42
N THR A 47 15.57 5.95 -3.75
CA THR A 47 16.58 6.88 -4.22
C THR A 47 17.17 6.43 -5.56
N LYS A 48 17.49 5.14 -5.70
CA LYS A 48 17.99 4.58 -6.95
C LYS A 48 16.96 4.74 -8.08
N ASN A 49 15.71 4.36 -7.85
CA ASN A 49 14.64 4.48 -8.84
C ASN A 49 14.41 5.94 -9.27
N LEU A 50 14.43 6.88 -8.31
CA LEU A 50 14.29 8.30 -8.60
C LEU A 50 15.49 8.83 -9.39
N LEU A 51 16.73 8.47 -9.04
CA LEU A 51 17.93 8.89 -9.78
C LEU A 51 17.94 8.32 -11.20
N GLU A 52 17.62 7.04 -11.37
CA GLU A 52 17.51 6.39 -12.69
C GLU A 52 16.39 7.04 -13.52
N GLY A 53 15.23 7.31 -12.91
CA GLY A 53 14.11 8.00 -13.56
C GLY A 53 14.50 9.41 -14.01
N ALA A 54 15.11 10.21 -13.12
CA ALA A 54 15.59 11.55 -13.45
C ALA A 54 16.65 11.53 -14.56
N LEU A 55 17.56 10.57 -14.54
CA LEU A 55 18.58 10.40 -15.59
C LEU A 55 17.95 10.08 -16.93
N LEU A 56 16.99 9.14 -16.97
CA LEU A 56 16.26 8.79 -18.20
C LEU A 56 15.49 9.99 -18.75
N VAL A 57 14.82 10.75 -17.89
CA VAL A 57 14.16 12.01 -18.26
C VAL A 57 15.16 12.98 -18.89
N CYS A 58 16.29 13.22 -18.23
CA CYS A 58 17.34 14.10 -18.77
C CYS A 58 17.81 13.64 -20.15
N ILE A 59 18.10 12.35 -20.35
CA ILE A 59 18.53 11.79 -21.64
C ILE A 59 17.51 12.10 -22.74
N ILE A 60 16.21 11.91 -22.46
CA ILE A 60 15.14 12.19 -23.42
C ILE A 60 15.02 13.69 -23.70
N LEU A 61 15.19 14.55 -22.69
CA LEU A 61 15.21 16.00 -22.88
C LEU A 61 16.34 16.44 -23.83
N PHE A 62 17.56 15.91 -23.65
CA PHE A 62 18.69 16.19 -24.54
C PHE A 62 18.43 15.68 -25.96
N LEU A 63 17.84 14.49 -26.09
CA LEU A 63 17.52 13.89 -27.38
C LEU A 63 16.43 14.67 -28.12
N PHE A 64 15.38 15.16 -27.46
CA PHE A 64 14.29 15.84 -28.16
C PHE A 64 14.53 17.33 -28.40
N LEU A 65 15.16 18.06 -27.48
CA LEU A 65 15.32 19.51 -27.61
C LEU A 65 16.41 19.90 -28.61
N GLY A 66 17.43 19.05 -28.82
CA GLY A 66 18.54 19.30 -29.75
C GLY A 66 19.49 20.44 -29.32
N ASN A 67 19.05 21.33 -28.43
CA ASN A 67 19.84 22.38 -27.82
C ASN A 67 20.20 22.02 -26.38
N ILE A 68 21.50 21.81 -26.13
CA ILE A 68 22.05 21.42 -24.83
C ILE A 68 21.67 22.42 -23.74
N ARG A 69 21.64 23.73 -24.03
CA ARG A 69 21.31 24.76 -23.04
C ARG A 69 19.85 24.72 -22.64
N ALA A 70 18.95 24.54 -23.61
CA ALA A 70 17.53 24.37 -23.35
C ALA A 70 17.26 23.12 -22.50
N ALA A 71 17.89 22.00 -22.86
CA ALA A 71 17.77 20.76 -22.11
C ALA A 71 18.31 20.89 -20.67
N LEU A 72 19.43 21.59 -20.46
CA LEU A 72 19.95 21.88 -19.12
C LEU A 72 18.99 22.76 -18.31
N ILE A 73 18.41 23.81 -18.89
CA ILE A 73 17.45 24.68 -18.20
C ILE A 73 16.22 23.88 -17.76
N THR A 74 15.68 23.04 -18.65
CA THR A 74 14.54 22.16 -18.31
C THR A 74 14.92 21.12 -17.25
N ALA A 75 16.10 20.51 -17.36
CA ALA A 75 16.59 19.53 -16.39
C ALA A 75 16.80 20.15 -15.00
N MET A 76 17.21 21.42 -14.92
CA MET A 76 17.37 22.16 -13.65
C MET A 76 16.04 22.38 -12.90
N VAL A 77 14.89 22.28 -13.57
CA VAL A 77 13.59 22.34 -12.88
C VAL A 77 13.42 21.15 -11.93
N ILE A 78 13.95 19.97 -12.28
CA ILE A 78 13.86 18.76 -11.45
C ILE A 78 14.43 18.98 -10.03
N PRO A 79 15.72 19.34 -9.85
CA PRO A 79 16.28 19.53 -8.51
C PRO A 79 15.68 20.74 -7.79
N LEU A 80 15.33 21.82 -8.49
CA LEU A 80 14.72 23.01 -7.88
C LEU A 80 13.33 22.71 -7.32
N SER A 81 12.48 22.04 -8.11
CA SER A 81 11.16 21.60 -7.65
C SER A 81 11.26 20.61 -6.50
N MET A 82 12.23 19.69 -6.54
CA MET A 82 12.46 18.75 -5.44
C MET A 82 12.89 19.45 -4.15
N LEU A 83 13.70 20.51 -4.22
CA LEU A 83 14.11 21.27 -3.03
C LEU A 83 12.90 21.94 -2.36
N LEU A 84 12.02 22.58 -3.14
CA LEU A 84 10.77 23.13 -2.61
C LEU A 84 9.82 22.03 -2.12
N THR A 85 9.77 20.89 -2.80
CA THR A 85 8.95 19.73 -2.38
C THR A 85 9.39 19.22 -1.02
N ILE A 86 10.69 18.98 -0.83
CA ILE A 86 11.24 18.53 0.44
C ILE A 86 11.03 19.57 1.53
N THR A 87 11.23 20.86 1.23
CA THR A 87 10.93 21.95 2.18
C THR A 87 9.46 21.94 2.60
N GLY A 88 8.53 21.77 1.66
CA GLY A 88 7.10 21.65 1.93
C GLY A 88 6.75 20.41 2.75
N MET A 89 7.37 19.26 2.45
CA MET A 89 7.21 18.03 3.23
C MET A 89 7.65 18.21 4.68
N VAL A 90 8.82 18.84 4.90
CA VAL A 90 9.33 19.11 6.24
C VAL A 90 8.41 20.06 7.00
N SER A 91 7.93 21.13 6.35
CA SER A 91 6.98 22.07 6.96
C SER A 91 5.65 21.41 7.35
N ASN A 92 5.17 20.47 6.54
CA ASN A 92 3.91 19.75 6.77
C ASN A 92 4.08 18.45 7.56
N GLN A 93 5.29 18.17 8.06
CA GLN A 93 5.62 16.95 8.83
C GLN A 93 5.32 15.64 8.06
N ILE A 94 5.42 15.68 6.73
CA ILE A 94 5.20 14.54 5.86
C ILE A 94 6.47 13.68 5.88
N SER A 95 6.35 12.44 6.35
CA SER A 95 7.49 11.53 6.38
C SER A 95 7.95 11.14 4.97
N ALA A 96 9.25 11.23 4.71
CA ALA A 96 9.86 10.67 3.50
C ALA A 96 9.94 9.14 3.62
N ASN A 97 9.05 8.44 2.92
CA ASN A 97 8.96 6.99 2.91
C ASN A 97 8.68 6.48 1.49
N LEU A 98 8.58 5.17 1.34
CA LEU A 98 8.32 4.50 0.07
C LEU A 98 7.06 5.01 -0.63
N MET A 99 6.00 5.31 0.13
CA MET A 99 4.71 5.76 -0.39
C MET A 99 4.74 7.22 -0.80
N SER A 100 5.33 8.10 0.01
CA SER A 100 5.36 9.54 -0.27
C SER A 100 6.28 9.88 -1.46
N LEU A 101 7.43 9.23 -1.56
CA LEU A 101 8.39 9.47 -2.65
C LEU A 101 8.12 8.59 -3.88
N GLY A 102 7.42 7.47 -3.72
CA GLY A 102 7.28 6.44 -4.75
C GLY A 102 6.38 6.79 -5.91
N ALA A 103 5.62 7.88 -5.83
CA ALA A 103 4.77 8.36 -6.91
C ALA A 103 5.25 9.65 -7.56
N LEU A 104 6.43 10.14 -7.19
CA LEU A 104 7.02 11.31 -7.83
C LEU A 104 7.50 10.93 -9.23
N ASP A 105 6.80 11.45 -10.24
CA ASP A 105 7.22 11.38 -11.64
C ASP A 105 7.89 12.67 -12.07
N PHE A 106 9.17 12.56 -12.44
CA PHE A 106 9.88 13.70 -13.01
C PHE A 106 9.30 14.14 -14.34
N GLY A 107 8.64 13.26 -15.10
CA GLY A 107 7.98 13.65 -16.33
C GLY A 107 6.81 14.59 -16.11
N LEU A 108 5.95 14.31 -15.12
CA LEU A 108 4.88 15.24 -14.73
C LEU A 108 5.44 16.55 -14.19
N ILE A 109 6.55 16.50 -13.45
CA ILE A 109 7.20 17.69 -12.92
C ILE A 109 7.72 18.55 -14.09
N VAL A 110 8.46 18.00 -15.07
CA VAL A 110 9.06 18.84 -16.13
C VAL A 110 8.11 19.21 -17.27
N ASP A 111 6.93 18.60 -17.36
CA ASP A 111 6.01 18.76 -18.50
C ASP A 111 5.70 20.24 -18.82
N GLY A 112 5.27 21.01 -17.81
CA GLY A 112 4.99 22.45 -17.99
C GLY A 112 6.22 23.25 -18.45
N ALA A 113 7.40 22.93 -17.92
CA ALA A 113 8.65 23.55 -18.33
C ALA A 113 9.02 23.20 -19.77
N VAL A 114 8.82 21.95 -20.19
CA VAL A 114 9.05 21.49 -21.57
C VAL A 114 8.15 22.25 -22.55
N ILE A 115 6.85 22.39 -22.25
CA ILE A 115 5.90 23.10 -23.11
C ILE A 115 6.33 24.56 -23.33
N ILE A 116 6.77 25.24 -22.27
CA ILE A 116 7.22 26.63 -22.32
C ILE A 116 8.54 26.75 -23.09
N VAL A 117 9.51 25.88 -22.80
CA VAL A 117 10.83 25.89 -23.45
C VAL A 117 10.69 25.67 -24.96
N GLU A 118 9.91 24.68 -25.36
CA GLU A 118 9.68 24.35 -26.77
C GLU A 118 9.00 25.52 -27.50
N ASN A 119 7.97 26.13 -26.90
CA ASN A 119 7.30 27.27 -27.52
C ASN A 119 8.23 28.48 -27.67
N CYS A 120 9.03 28.78 -26.65
CA CYS A 120 10.02 29.84 -26.69
C CYS A 120 11.09 29.61 -27.77
N ILE A 121 11.63 28.38 -27.88
CA ILE A 121 12.63 28.06 -28.92
C ILE A 121 12.04 28.23 -30.31
N LYS A 122 10.81 27.76 -30.53
CA LYS A 122 10.11 27.89 -31.81
C LYS A 122 9.98 29.36 -32.22
N HIS A 123 9.44 30.22 -31.34
CA HIS A 123 9.26 31.63 -31.67
C HIS A 123 10.59 32.39 -31.83
N LEU A 124 11.62 32.03 -31.07
CA LEU A 124 12.96 32.60 -31.25
C LEU A 124 13.57 32.19 -32.59
N GLY A 125 13.37 30.94 -33.02
CA GLY A 125 13.79 30.45 -34.33
C GLY A 125 13.09 31.19 -35.47
N GLU A 126 11.75 31.27 -35.43
CA GLU A 126 10.95 32.00 -36.43
C GLU A 126 11.39 33.46 -36.56
N GLN A 127 11.65 34.14 -35.45
CA GLN A 127 12.10 35.55 -35.44
C GLN A 127 13.54 35.73 -35.92
N GLN A 128 14.47 34.84 -35.57
CA GLN A 128 15.84 34.88 -36.10
C GLN A 128 15.88 34.58 -37.61
N HIS A 129 15.04 33.66 -38.08
CA HIS A 129 14.90 33.38 -39.50
C HIS A 129 14.29 34.56 -40.27
N ALA A 130 13.30 35.26 -39.71
CA ALA A 130 12.70 36.44 -40.33
C ALA A 130 13.66 37.64 -40.39
N LEU A 131 14.51 37.82 -39.37
CA LEU A 131 15.42 38.97 -39.26
C LEU A 131 16.83 38.71 -39.80
N HIS A 132 17.16 37.47 -40.16
CA HIS A 132 18.49 37.00 -40.60
C HIS A 132 19.66 37.44 -39.70
N ARG A 133 19.39 37.73 -38.42
CA ARG A 133 20.39 38.16 -37.43
C ARG A 133 20.08 37.60 -36.05
N ILE A 134 21.07 37.63 -35.17
CA ILE A 134 20.90 37.29 -33.76
C ILE A 134 20.08 38.41 -33.08
N LEU A 135 19.13 38.01 -32.23
CA LEU A 135 18.28 38.91 -31.46
C LEU A 135 19.03 39.51 -30.26
N ASN A 136 18.82 40.80 -30.01
CA ASN A 136 19.32 41.49 -28.82
C ASN A 136 18.57 41.01 -27.56
N LEU A 137 19.09 41.34 -26.37
CA LEU A 137 18.48 40.90 -25.10
C LEU A 137 17.02 41.41 -24.94
N GLU A 138 16.77 42.69 -25.24
CA GLU A 138 15.41 43.26 -25.19
C GLU A 138 14.45 42.58 -26.17
N GLU A 139 14.91 42.30 -27.39
CA GLU A 139 14.11 41.59 -28.41
C GLU A 139 13.81 40.17 -27.96
N ARG A 140 14.79 39.45 -27.38
CA ARG A 140 14.59 38.12 -26.80
C ARG A 140 13.58 38.14 -25.65
N LEU A 141 13.68 39.11 -24.74
CA LEU A 141 12.73 39.26 -23.63
C LEU A 141 11.30 39.48 -24.15
N LYS A 142 11.13 40.32 -25.18
CA LYS A 142 9.83 40.59 -25.79
C LYS A 142 9.25 39.35 -26.48
N VAL A 143 10.06 38.64 -27.25
CA VAL A 143 9.64 37.40 -27.95
C VAL A 143 9.29 36.31 -26.95
N ILE A 144 10.10 36.12 -25.90
CA ILE A 144 9.86 35.10 -24.87
C ILE A 144 8.62 35.44 -24.04
N SER A 145 8.40 36.72 -23.71
CA SER A 145 7.19 37.16 -23.01
C SER A 145 5.94 36.83 -23.83
N TYR A 146 5.94 37.12 -25.13
CA TYR A 146 4.86 36.76 -26.03
C TYR A 146 4.66 35.23 -26.11
N ALA A 147 5.75 34.49 -26.38
CA ALA A 147 5.73 33.03 -26.48
C ALA A 147 5.24 32.34 -25.19
N THR A 148 5.61 32.89 -24.02
CA THR A 148 5.16 32.36 -22.73
C THR A 148 3.68 32.64 -22.52
N THR A 149 3.22 33.86 -22.84
CA THR A 149 1.80 34.25 -22.70
C THR A 149 0.88 33.41 -23.58
N GLU A 150 1.36 32.92 -24.72
CA GLU A 150 0.59 32.01 -25.59
C GLU A 150 0.27 30.66 -24.92
N VAL A 151 1.23 30.08 -24.17
CA VAL A 151 1.11 28.73 -23.61
C VAL A 151 0.84 28.70 -22.11
N ILE A 152 0.92 29.86 -21.43
CA ILE A 152 0.74 29.96 -19.97
C ILE A 152 -0.63 29.45 -19.54
N ARG A 153 -1.71 29.88 -20.21
CA ARG A 153 -3.07 29.53 -19.81
C ARG A 153 -3.31 28.02 -19.97
N PRO A 154 -3.05 27.38 -21.13
CA PRO A 154 -3.16 25.92 -21.26
C PRO A 154 -2.28 25.15 -20.28
N SER A 155 -1.05 25.62 -20.02
CA SER A 155 -0.13 24.95 -19.08
C SER A 155 -0.62 25.01 -17.64
N ILE A 156 -1.12 26.17 -17.19
CA ILE A 156 -1.67 26.36 -15.85
C ILE A 156 -2.89 25.47 -15.64
N PHE A 157 -3.86 25.50 -16.56
CA PHE A 157 -5.04 24.63 -16.49
C PHE A 157 -4.66 23.15 -16.51
N GLY A 158 -3.63 22.79 -17.29
CA GLY A 158 -3.07 21.45 -17.33
C GLY A 158 -2.58 20.96 -15.98
N VAL A 159 -1.69 21.73 -15.34
CA VAL A 159 -1.17 21.38 -14.02
C VAL A 159 -2.29 21.36 -12.98
N PHE A 160 -3.25 22.30 -13.01
CA PHE A 160 -4.40 22.27 -12.11
C PHE A 160 -5.27 21.04 -12.29
N ILE A 161 -5.50 20.58 -13.52
CA ILE A 161 -6.24 19.34 -13.79
C ILE A 161 -5.53 18.16 -13.13
N ILE A 162 -4.20 18.06 -13.28
CA ILE A 162 -3.41 17.01 -12.64
C ILE A 162 -3.48 17.14 -11.10
N THR A 163 -3.39 18.34 -10.54
CA THR A 163 -3.51 18.57 -9.08
C THR A 163 -4.88 18.15 -8.54
N VAL A 164 -5.97 18.53 -9.24
CA VAL A 164 -7.34 18.22 -8.84
C VAL A 164 -7.63 16.72 -8.90
N VAL A 165 -6.95 16.00 -9.79
CA VAL A 165 -6.99 14.54 -9.86
C VAL A 165 -6.46 13.87 -8.58
N TYR A 166 -5.52 14.49 -7.86
CA TYR A 166 -5.01 13.97 -6.58
C TYR A 166 -5.83 14.39 -5.35
N LEU A 167 -6.62 15.47 -5.43
CA LEU A 167 -7.51 15.94 -4.34
C LEU A 167 -8.46 14.84 -3.78
N PRO A 168 -9.10 14.01 -4.60
CA PRO A 168 -9.76 12.76 -4.23
C PRO A 168 -9.07 11.92 -3.15
N ILE A 169 -7.77 11.72 -3.30
CA ILE A 169 -6.98 10.85 -2.43
C ILE A 169 -6.88 11.48 -1.03
N LEU A 170 -6.97 12.81 -0.95
CA LEU A 170 -7.03 13.55 0.32
C LEU A 170 -8.29 13.25 1.15
N THR A 171 -9.32 12.65 0.54
CA THR A 171 -10.56 12.27 1.23
C THR A 171 -10.53 10.86 1.81
N LEU A 172 -9.49 10.08 1.50
CA LEU A 172 -9.30 8.74 2.06
C LEU A 172 -9.03 8.83 3.56
N THR A 173 -9.76 8.05 4.34
CA THR A 173 -9.62 7.99 5.81
C THR A 173 -9.01 6.66 6.23
N GLY A 174 -8.87 6.41 7.53
CA GLY A 174 -8.42 5.09 8.02
C GLY A 174 -7.02 4.69 7.57
N VAL A 175 -6.88 3.42 7.19
CA VAL A 175 -5.60 2.80 6.84
C VAL A 175 -5.15 3.24 5.46
N GLU A 176 -6.06 3.27 4.50
CA GLU A 176 -5.85 3.76 3.15
C GLU A 176 -5.38 5.22 3.16
N GLY A 177 -6.00 6.06 3.99
CA GLY A 177 -5.57 7.46 4.16
C GLY A 177 -4.15 7.57 4.70
N LYS A 178 -3.82 6.84 5.78
CA LYS A 178 -2.45 6.87 6.35
C LYS A 178 -1.37 6.43 5.35
N MET A 179 -1.71 5.61 4.37
CA MET A 179 -0.77 5.13 3.36
C MET A 179 -0.68 6.04 2.13
N PHE A 180 -1.80 6.58 1.64
CA PHE A 180 -1.84 7.31 0.36
C PHE A 180 -1.95 8.83 0.50
N LEU A 181 -2.36 9.39 1.64
CA LEU A 181 -2.35 10.85 1.86
C LEU A 181 -0.96 11.47 1.69
N PRO A 182 0.12 10.93 2.30
CA PRO A 182 1.46 11.49 2.15
C PRO A 182 1.93 11.52 0.69
N MET A 183 1.47 10.56 -0.10
CA MET A 183 1.77 10.46 -1.52
C MET A 183 1.11 11.60 -2.31
N ALA A 184 -0.20 11.81 -2.12
CA ALA A 184 -0.93 12.87 -2.80
C ALA A 184 -0.40 14.27 -2.42
N GLU A 185 -0.15 14.51 -1.13
CA GLU A 185 0.41 15.79 -0.66
C GLU A 185 1.77 16.08 -1.29
N THR A 186 2.65 15.08 -1.33
CA THR A 186 4.00 15.23 -1.90
C THR A 186 3.94 15.56 -3.40
N VAL A 187 3.09 14.87 -4.16
CA VAL A 187 2.91 15.14 -5.60
C VAL A 187 2.27 16.51 -5.84
N ILE A 188 1.27 16.91 -5.06
CA ILE A 188 0.63 18.23 -5.19
C ILE A 188 1.66 19.35 -4.93
N ILE A 189 2.46 19.23 -3.87
CA ILE A 189 3.52 20.20 -3.58
C ILE A 189 4.54 20.24 -4.72
N ALA A 190 4.94 19.08 -5.26
CA ALA A 190 5.89 19.01 -6.38
C ALA A 190 5.36 19.65 -7.66
N LEU A 191 4.08 19.44 -8.00
CA LEU A 191 3.44 20.04 -9.16
C LEU A 191 3.30 21.56 -9.01
N LEU A 192 2.90 22.05 -7.84
CA LEU A 192 2.83 23.49 -7.55
C LEU A 192 4.21 24.14 -7.58
N ALA A 193 5.23 23.49 -7.01
CA ALA A 193 6.61 23.96 -7.06
C ALA A 193 7.14 23.98 -8.51
N SER A 194 6.86 22.95 -9.30
CA SER A 194 7.24 22.93 -10.71
C SER A 194 6.55 24.01 -11.52
N MET A 195 5.25 24.21 -11.31
CA MET A 195 4.51 25.28 -11.95
C MET A 195 5.10 26.64 -11.64
N LEU A 196 5.48 26.91 -10.39
CA LEU A 196 6.14 28.15 -10.00
C LEU A 196 7.44 28.37 -10.81
N PHE A 197 8.31 27.37 -10.91
CA PHE A 197 9.56 27.47 -11.66
C PHE A 197 9.35 27.52 -13.18
N ALA A 198 8.38 26.78 -13.71
CA ALA A 198 8.03 26.79 -15.12
C ALA A 198 7.56 28.17 -15.58
N LEU A 199 6.84 28.92 -14.72
CA LEU A 199 6.34 30.25 -15.05
C LEU A 199 7.33 31.38 -14.80
N THR A 200 8.26 31.21 -13.85
CA THR A 200 9.18 32.28 -13.42
C THR A 200 10.61 32.03 -13.92
N PHE A 201 11.24 30.97 -13.41
CA PHE A 201 12.64 30.64 -13.66
C PHE A 201 12.90 30.27 -15.12
N VAL A 202 12.05 29.45 -15.73
CA VAL A 202 12.29 28.91 -17.08
C VAL A 202 12.30 30.02 -18.15
N PRO A 203 11.29 30.91 -18.28
CA PRO A 203 11.33 32.00 -19.25
C PRO A 203 12.52 32.93 -19.05
N ALA A 204 12.83 33.28 -17.79
CA ALA A 204 13.95 34.15 -17.45
C ALA A 204 15.31 33.50 -17.83
N ALA A 205 15.49 32.21 -17.52
CA ALA A 205 16.70 31.49 -17.85
C ALA A 205 16.90 31.36 -19.37
N ILE A 206 15.83 31.08 -20.13
CA ILE A 206 15.91 31.04 -21.60
C ILE A 206 16.34 32.40 -22.15
N ALA A 207 15.77 33.51 -21.66
CA ALA A 207 16.12 34.84 -22.14
C ALA A 207 17.60 35.19 -21.93
N ILE A 208 18.17 34.78 -20.80
CA ILE A 208 19.54 35.14 -20.41
C ILE A 208 20.57 34.20 -21.04
N PHE A 209 20.34 32.88 -20.96
CA PHE A 209 21.33 31.84 -21.28
C PHE A 209 21.25 31.29 -22.71
N LEU A 210 20.09 31.39 -23.36
CA LEU A 210 19.93 30.97 -24.76
C LEU A 210 20.46 32.07 -25.69
N ARG A 211 21.76 31.97 -26.02
CA ARG A 211 22.52 32.88 -26.89
C ARG A 211 23.09 32.13 -28.09
N GLY A 212 22.95 32.68 -29.29
CA GLY A 212 23.52 32.14 -30.54
C GLY A 212 22.50 32.02 -31.67
N HIS A 213 22.94 31.42 -32.78
CA HIS A 213 22.08 31.06 -33.91
C HIS A 213 21.22 29.85 -33.54
N LEU A 214 19.93 30.07 -33.36
CA LEU A 214 18.93 29.02 -33.22
C LEU A 214 18.53 28.59 -34.63
N GLN A 215 19.36 27.76 -35.26
CA GLN A 215 18.96 27.11 -36.51
C GLN A 215 17.83 26.13 -36.21
N GLU A 216 16.74 26.19 -36.96
CA GLU A 216 15.79 25.09 -37.14
C GLU A 216 16.48 23.90 -37.83
N LYS A 217 17.51 23.31 -37.23
CA LYS A 217 17.84 21.92 -37.56
C LYS A 217 16.85 21.08 -36.79
N GLU A 218 15.75 20.72 -37.46
CA GLU A 218 14.90 19.62 -36.98
C GLU A 218 15.82 18.46 -36.62
N ASN A 219 15.75 17.99 -35.38
CA ASN A 219 16.56 16.86 -34.98
C ASN A 219 16.26 15.70 -35.93
N ALA A 220 17.28 15.05 -36.48
CA ALA A 220 17.10 14.06 -37.56
C ALA A 220 16.07 12.98 -37.17
N LEU A 221 16.07 12.58 -35.90
CA LEU A 221 15.09 11.66 -35.33
C LEU A 221 13.64 12.18 -35.39
N VAL A 222 13.43 13.45 -35.05
CA VAL A 222 12.11 14.10 -35.08
C VAL A 222 11.63 14.30 -36.51
N HIS A 223 12.52 14.66 -37.43
CA HIS A 223 12.20 14.81 -38.85
C HIS A 223 11.71 13.49 -39.48
N HIS A 224 12.40 12.38 -39.21
CA HIS A 224 11.97 11.07 -39.70
C HIS A 224 10.63 10.64 -39.08
N LEU A 225 10.43 10.89 -37.78
CA LEU A 225 9.16 10.62 -37.11
C LEU A 225 8.02 11.48 -37.67
N SER A 226 8.26 12.76 -38.00
CA SER A 226 7.24 13.65 -38.55
C SER A 226 6.77 13.22 -39.94
N ILE A 227 7.68 12.78 -40.80
CA ILE A 227 7.37 12.23 -42.14
C ILE A 227 6.56 10.94 -42.01
N GLY A 228 7.00 10.02 -41.14
CA GLY A 228 6.31 8.76 -40.90
C GLY A 228 4.90 8.97 -40.36
N TYR A 229 4.78 9.79 -39.31
CA TYR A 229 3.50 10.16 -38.72
C TYR A 229 2.59 10.87 -39.72
N GLY A 230 3.09 11.79 -40.55
CA GLY A 230 2.28 12.46 -41.55
C GLY A 230 1.64 11.51 -42.57
N LYS A 231 2.34 10.43 -42.95
CA LYS A 231 1.79 9.37 -43.82
C LYS A 231 0.71 8.56 -43.09
N VAL A 232 0.98 8.16 -41.85
CA VAL A 232 0.04 7.38 -41.03
C VAL A 232 -1.21 8.21 -40.71
N LEU A 233 -1.04 9.44 -40.23
CA LEU A 233 -2.13 10.36 -39.91
C LEU A 233 -3.05 10.57 -41.11
N ARG A 234 -2.52 10.78 -42.33
CA ARG A 234 -3.36 10.94 -43.53
C ARG A 234 -4.16 9.68 -43.81
N ARG A 235 -3.56 8.48 -43.74
CA ARG A 235 -4.30 7.21 -43.92
C ARG A 235 -5.36 7.04 -42.85
N CYS A 236 -5.02 7.31 -41.60
CA CYS A 236 -5.92 7.24 -40.47
C CYS A 236 -7.09 8.23 -40.60
N PHE A 237 -6.83 9.42 -41.10
CA PHE A 237 -7.85 10.45 -41.30
C PHE A 237 -8.88 10.08 -42.39
N HIS A 238 -8.46 9.37 -43.44
CA HIS A 238 -9.38 8.83 -44.45
C HIS A 238 -10.20 7.65 -43.89
N ALA A 239 -9.57 6.80 -43.08
CA ALA A 239 -10.21 5.68 -42.40
C ALA A 239 -10.77 6.05 -41.00
N ARG A 240 -11.08 7.32 -40.74
CA ARG A 240 -11.40 7.82 -39.39
C ARG A 240 -12.54 7.07 -38.68
N LYS A 241 -13.56 6.63 -39.43
CA LYS A 241 -14.69 5.87 -38.88
C LYS A 241 -14.27 4.47 -38.40
N THR A 242 -13.39 3.79 -39.14
CA THR A 242 -12.92 2.45 -38.75
C THR A 242 -11.99 2.54 -37.55
N ILE A 243 -11.12 3.56 -37.49
CA ILE A 243 -10.22 3.78 -36.35
C ILE A 243 -10.96 4.13 -35.07
N ILE A 244 -12.00 4.97 -35.15
CA ILE A 244 -12.87 5.24 -34.00
C ILE A 244 -13.57 3.94 -33.56
N GLY A 245 -14.02 3.11 -34.52
CA GLY A 245 -14.60 1.80 -34.23
C GLY A 245 -13.64 0.83 -33.53
N VAL A 246 -12.38 0.76 -33.99
CA VAL A 246 -11.33 -0.05 -33.34
C VAL A 246 -11.02 0.47 -31.94
N ALA A 247 -10.90 1.79 -31.77
CA ALA A 247 -10.67 2.40 -30.46
C ALA A 247 -11.81 2.08 -29.47
N LEU A 248 -13.06 2.15 -29.92
CA LEU A 248 -14.21 1.76 -29.12
C LEU A 248 -14.20 0.25 -28.80
N GLY A 249 -13.85 -0.59 -29.78
CA GLY A 249 -13.69 -2.03 -29.58
C GLY A 249 -12.62 -2.36 -28.52
N LEU A 250 -11.48 -1.67 -28.54
CA LEU A 250 -10.41 -1.80 -27.54
C LEU A 250 -10.89 -1.40 -26.13
N VAL A 251 -11.70 -0.35 -26.02
CA VAL A 251 -12.31 0.06 -24.74
C VAL A 251 -13.24 -1.04 -24.21
N VAL A 252 -14.09 -1.61 -25.07
CA VAL A 252 -14.99 -2.70 -24.67
C VAL A 252 -14.21 -3.95 -24.24
N ILE A 253 -13.20 -4.36 -25.02
CA ILE A 253 -12.34 -5.50 -24.67
C ILE A 253 -11.61 -5.24 -23.35
N SER A 254 -11.08 -4.04 -23.17
CA SER A 254 -10.41 -3.66 -21.92
C SER A 254 -11.36 -3.70 -20.72
N LEU A 255 -12.61 -3.27 -20.88
CA LEU A 255 -13.61 -3.35 -19.81
C LEU A 255 -13.89 -4.82 -19.47
N LEU A 256 -14.02 -5.70 -20.47
CA LEU A 256 -14.20 -7.14 -20.24
C LEU A 256 -13.01 -7.78 -19.52
N ILE A 257 -11.78 -7.36 -19.83
CA ILE A 257 -10.57 -7.80 -19.11
C ILE A 257 -10.57 -7.26 -17.68
N ALA A 258 -10.96 -5.99 -17.47
CA ALA A 258 -11.01 -5.38 -16.15
C ALA A 258 -11.95 -6.13 -15.20
N PHE A 259 -13.10 -6.61 -15.68
CA PHE A 259 -14.02 -7.45 -14.89
C PHE A 259 -13.45 -8.83 -14.52
N ARG A 260 -12.38 -9.29 -15.19
CA ARG A 260 -11.69 -10.55 -14.90
C ARG A 260 -10.42 -10.38 -14.08
N LEU A 261 -9.93 -9.15 -13.90
CA LEU A 261 -8.76 -8.90 -13.06
C LEU A 261 -9.12 -9.09 -11.59
N GLY A 262 -8.26 -9.81 -10.87
CA GLY A 262 -8.39 -9.99 -9.43
C GLY A 262 -8.23 -8.68 -8.66
N GLY A 263 -8.72 -8.63 -7.42
CA GLY A 263 -8.65 -7.44 -6.57
C GLY A 263 -7.89 -7.69 -5.27
N GLU A 264 -7.00 -6.77 -4.90
CA GLU A 264 -6.28 -6.78 -3.62
C GLU A 264 -6.16 -5.36 -3.02
N PHE A 265 -5.99 -5.22 -1.71
CA PHE A 265 -5.92 -3.90 -1.10
C PHE A 265 -4.60 -3.20 -1.47
N ILE A 266 -3.49 -3.79 -1.03
CA ILE A 266 -2.13 -3.34 -1.31
C ILE A 266 -1.28 -4.59 -1.52
N PRO A 267 -0.39 -4.62 -2.52
CA PRO A 267 0.54 -5.73 -2.70
C PRO A 267 1.35 -5.98 -1.43
N SER A 268 1.59 -7.25 -1.09
CA SER A 268 2.42 -7.62 0.06
C SER A 268 3.86 -7.12 -0.13
N LEU A 269 4.29 -6.18 0.70
CA LEU A 269 5.67 -5.71 0.78
C LEU A 269 6.59 -6.86 1.24
N ASP A 270 7.68 -7.14 0.52
CA ASP A 270 8.67 -8.09 1.02
C ASP A 270 9.59 -7.43 2.06
N GLU A 271 9.46 -7.81 3.32
CA GLU A 271 10.27 -7.31 4.43
C GLU A 271 11.66 -7.96 4.50
N GLY A 272 11.94 -8.97 3.67
CA GLY A 272 13.11 -9.83 3.74
C GLY A 272 12.93 -10.96 4.76
N ASP A 273 12.66 -10.62 6.02
CA ASP A 273 12.53 -11.60 7.12
C ASP A 273 11.16 -12.30 7.12
N ILE A 274 11.07 -13.42 7.84
CA ILE A 274 9.85 -14.23 7.98
C ILE A 274 9.43 -14.24 9.46
N ALA A 275 8.13 -14.16 9.70
CA ALA A 275 7.54 -14.44 11.00
C ALA A 275 6.66 -15.69 10.89
N MET A 276 6.74 -16.57 11.89
CA MET A 276 5.99 -17.83 11.95
C MET A 276 5.33 -17.98 13.31
N HIS A 277 4.02 -18.19 13.34
CA HIS A 277 3.33 -18.58 14.56
C HIS A 277 3.34 -20.09 14.72
N ALA A 278 3.68 -20.56 15.91
CA ALA A 278 3.42 -21.93 16.33
C ALA A 278 2.30 -21.90 17.37
N MET A 279 1.11 -22.37 16.99
CA MET A 279 -0.06 -22.47 17.87
C MET A 279 -0.23 -23.91 18.36
N ARG A 280 -0.37 -24.08 19.67
CA ARG A 280 -0.57 -25.39 20.33
C ARG A 280 -1.97 -25.45 20.95
N ILE A 281 -2.41 -26.66 21.29
CA ILE A 281 -3.69 -26.88 21.95
C ILE A 281 -3.72 -26.09 23.28
N PRO A 282 -4.82 -25.38 23.60
CA PRO A 282 -5.01 -24.75 24.90
C PRO A 282 -4.76 -25.72 26.05
N GLY A 283 -4.20 -25.21 27.15
CA GLY A 283 -3.79 -26.04 28.30
C GLY A 283 -2.39 -26.63 28.19
N THR A 284 -1.69 -26.47 27.06
CA THR A 284 -0.24 -26.77 27.00
C THR A 284 0.51 -25.89 28.00
N SER A 285 1.26 -26.51 28.92
CA SER A 285 2.05 -25.79 29.91
C SER A 285 3.18 -24.98 29.26
N LEU A 286 3.59 -23.88 29.91
CA LEU A 286 4.71 -23.06 29.44
C LEU A 286 5.99 -23.90 29.24
N THR A 287 6.31 -24.77 30.18
CA THR A 287 7.50 -25.65 30.11
C THR A 287 7.46 -26.59 28.90
N GLN A 288 6.29 -27.19 28.64
CA GLN A 288 6.11 -28.06 27.48
C GLN A 288 6.16 -27.26 26.18
N ALA A 289 5.55 -26.07 26.17
CA ALA A 289 5.52 -25.18 25.02
C ALA A 289 6.94 -24.72 24.64
N ILE A 290 7.80 -24.41 25.62
CA ILE A 290 9.23 -24.10 25.41
C ILE A 290 9.95 -25.30 24.78
N THR A 291 9.78 -26.51 25.36
CA THR A 291 10.41 -27.73 24.83
C THR A 291 10.00 -28.01 23.38
N MET A 292 8.72 -27.83 23.06
CA MET A 292 8.21 -27.95 21.69
C MET A 292 8.76 -26.85 20.78
N GLN A 293 8.92 -25.63 21.29
CA GLN A 293 9.49 -24.52 20.53
C GLN A 293 10.96 -24.78 20.17
N ASP A 294 11.76 -25.32 21.09
CA ASP A 294 13.15 -25.65 20.84
C ASP A 294 13.33 -26.64 19.67
N LEU A 295 12.41 -27.60 19.53
CA LEU A 295 12.40 -28.53 18.39
C LEU A 295 12.15 -27.81 17.07
N VAL A 296 11.20 -26.86 17.08
CA VAL A 296 10.86 -26.04 15.91
C VAL A 296 12.04 -25.14 15.53
N GLU A 297 12.63 -24.44 16.50
CA GLU A 297 13.77 -23.56 16.26
C GLU A 297 14.99 -24.32 15.72
N LYS A 298 15.29 -25.51 16.26
CA LYS A 298 16.36 -26.37 15.74
C LYS A 298 16.12 -26.74 14.29
N ARG A 299 14.89 -27.17 13.96
CA ARG A 299 14.53 -27.56 12.59
C ARG A 299 14.64 -26.40 11.60
N VAL A 300 14.22 -25.20 12.01
CA VAL A 300 14.33 -24.00 11.15
C VAL A 300 15.78 -23.53 11.02
N ARG A 301 16.61 -23.70 12.05
CA ARG A 301 18.04 -23.33 12.04
C ARG A 301 18.89 -24.17 11.09
N GLU A 302 18.43 -25.37 10.72
CA GLU A 302 19.11 -26.24 9.74
C GLU A 302 19.11 -25.65 8.32
N PHE A 303 18.19 -24.72 8.02
CA PHE A 303 18.13 -24.10 6.71
C PHE A 303 19.32 -23.14 6.49
N PRO A 304 20.12 -23.33 5.43
CA PRO A 304 21.33 -22.53 5.19
C PRO A 304 21.04 -21.05 4.92
N GLU A 305 19.83 -20.70 4.48
CA GLU A 305 19.38 -19.33 4.25
C GLU A 305 19.10 -18.56 5.56
N VAL A 306 18.92 -19.25 6.68
CA VAL A 306 18.56 -18.64 7.97
C VAL A 306 19.81 -18.14 8.69
N LYS A 307 19.76 -16.89 9.17
CA LYS A 307 20.83 -16.28 9.99
C LYS A 307 20.59 -16.52 11.47
N THR A 308 19.37 -16.22 11.95
CA THR A 308 19.01 -16.30 13.36
C THR A 308 17.53 -16.61 13.48
N VAL A 309 17.18 -17.46 14.43
CA VAL A 309 15.79 -17.76 14.81
C VAL A 309 15.67 -17.45 16.29
N PHE A 310 14.61 -16.73 16.66
CA PHE A 310 14.24 -16.53 18.06
C PHE A 310 12.72 -16.48 18.18
N SER A 311 12.21 -16.91 19.33
CA SER A 311 10.76 -16.92 19.58
C SER A 311 10.41 -16.17 20.84
N LYS A 312 9.24 -15.54 20.83
CA LYS A 312 8.57 -15.06 22.04
C LYS A 312 7.35 -15.93 22.29
N LEU A 313 7.16 -16.35 23.53
CA LEU A 313 6.11 -17.29 23.90
C LEU A 313 5.41 -16.73 25.14
N GLY A 314 4.09 -16.62 25.05
CA GLY A 314 3.30 -15.92 26.07
C GLY A 314 3.43 -14.39 26.01
N THR A 315 2.98 -13.75 27.09
CA THR A 315 2.89 -12.29 27.20
C THR A 315 4.19 -11.70 27.75
N ALA A 316 4.73 -10.67 27.11
CA ALA A 316 5.85 -9.90 27.64
C ALA A 316 5.41 -9.04 28.85
N GLU A 317 6.35 -8.67 29.73
CA GLU A 317 6.03 -7.80 30.89
C GLU A 317 5.37 -6.47 30.49
N VAL A 318 5.70 -5.97 29.30
CA VAL A 318 5.02 -4.83 28.69
C VAL A 318 3.73 -5.34 28.03
N ALA A 319 2.58 -4.84 28.50
CA ALA A 319 1.22 -5.22 28.08
C ALA A 319 0.84 -4.78 26.64
N THR A 320 1.78 -4.85 25.71
CA THR A 320 1.57 -4.58 24.28
C THR A 320 1.08 -5.79 23.50
N ASP A 321 1.25 -7.00 24.04
CA ASP A 321 0.94 -8.25 23.34
C ASP A 321 0.42 -9.33 24.30
N PRO A 322 -0.92 -9.47 24.48
CA PRO A 322 -1.52 -10.39 25.44
C PRO A 322 -1.57 -11.82 24.90
N MET A 323 -0.41 -12.39 24.57
CA MET A 323 -0.32 -13.74 24.01
C MET A 323 -0.42 -14.83 25.08
N PRO A 324 -1.20 -15.89 24.84
CA PRO A 324 -1.29 -17.00 25.78
C PRO A 324 -0.03 -17.90 25.71
N PRO A 325 0.26 -18.67 26.77
CA PRO A 325 1.48 -19.51 26.83
C PRO A 325 1.56 -20.62 25.76
N ASN A 326 0.45 -20.99 25.14
CA ASN A 326 0.41 -22.02 24.10
C ASN A 326 0.77 -21.49 22.70
N VAL A 327 0.99 -20.17 22.54
CA VAL A 327 1.31 -19.53 21.27
C VAL A 327 2.72 -18.95 21.31
N ALA A 328 3.50 -19.26 20.27
CA ALA A 328 4.83 -18.70 20.07
C ALA A 328 4.91 -17.92 18.76
N ASP A 329 5.35 -16.66 18.83
CA ASP A 329 5.70 -15.87 17.67
C ASP A 329 7.21 -16.05 17.40
N THR A 330 7.53 -16.75 16.33
CA THR A 330 8.90 -17.08 15.90
C THR A 330 9.34 -16.10 14.83
N PHE A 331 10.47 -15.42 15.05
CA PHE A 331 11.11 -14.55 14.07
C PHE A 331 12.27 -15.29 13.42
N ILE A 332 12.23 -15.38 12.10
CA ILE A 332 13.22 -16.06 11.27
C ILE A 332 13.92 -14.99 10.46
N ILE A 333 15.11 -14.59 10.92
CA ILE A 333 15.94 -13.58 10.29
C ILE A 333 16.79 -14.25 9.21
N LEU A 334 16.63 -13.79 7.97
CA LEU A 334 17.31 -14.40 6.82
C LEU A 334 18.68 -13.77 6.59
N LYS A 335 19.59 -14.53 5.99
CA LYS A 335 20.85 -14.01 5.47
C LYS A 335 20.57 -13.09 4.26
N PRO A 336 21.45 -12.13 3.96
CA PRO A 336 21.40 -11.40 2.69
C PRO A 336 21.32 -12.38 1.51
N ARG A 337 20.52 -12.05 0.48
CA ARG A 337 20.30 -12.91 -0.70
C ARG A 337 21.57 -13.41 -1.40
N LYS A 338 22.66 -12.65 -1.30
CA LYS A 338 23.97 -13.00 -1.89
C LYS A 338 24.63 -14.20 -1.21
N ASP A 339 24.30 -14.43 0.06
CA ASP A 339 24.88 -15.48 0.90
C ASP A 339 24.01 -16.74 0.90
N TRP A 340 22.97 -16.78 0.06
CA TRP A 340 22.12 -17.95 -0.10
C TRP A 340 22.81 -18.98 -0.99
N PRO A 341 22.69 -20.29 -0.71
CA PRO A 341 23.23 -21.33 -1.59
C PRO A 341 22.71 -21.23 -3.03
N ASN A 342 21.45 -20.83 -3.19
CA ASN A 342 20.86 -20.46 -4.47
C ASN A 342 20.25 -19.04 -4.39
N PRO A 343 20.95 -18.02 -4.90
CA PRO A 343 20.45 -16.64 -4.91
C PRO A 343 19.18 -16.42 -5.74
N LYS A 344 18.84 -17.33 -6.67
CA LYS A 344 17.65 -17.23 -7.53
C LYS A 344 16.38 -17.81 -6.89
N LYS A 345 16.51 -18.60 -5.82
CA LYS A 345 15.40 -19.22 -5.11
C LYS A 345 14.45 -18.15 -4.58
N THR A 346 13.15 -18.29 -4.79
CA THR A 346 12.19 -17.27 -4.36
C THR A 346 11.93 -17.37 -2.85
N LYS A 347 11.44 -16.28 -2.23
CA LYS A 347 11.05 -16.32 -0.80
C LYS A 347 9.90 -17.32 -0.59
N GLN A 348 8.97 -17.36 -1.54
CA GLN A 348 7.81 -18.25 -1.48
C GLN A 348 8.21 -19.72 -1.51
N GLU A 349 9.19 -20.10 -2.35
CA GLU A 349 9.78 -21.44 -2.33
C GLU A 349 10.38 -21.78 -0.97
N LEU A 350 11.17 -20.88 -0.38
CA LEU A 350 11.75 -21.08 0.95
C LEU A 350 10.68 -21.26 2.03
N VAL A 351 9.63 -20.42 2.03
CA VAL A 351 8.51 -20.54 2.96
C VAL A 351 7.80 -21.88 2.80
N GLN A 352 7.60 -22.35 1.57
CA GLN A 352 6.96 -23.64 1.31
C GLN A 352 7.81 -24.82 1.80
N GLU A 353 9.13 -24.76 1.60
CA GLU A 353 10.06 -25.77 2.13
C GLU A 353 10.09 -25.78 3.66
N MET A 354 10.15 -24.59 4.28
CA MET A 354 10.06 -24.46 5.74
C MET A 354 8.75 -25.00 6.27
N GLU A 355 7.63 -24.65 5.65
CA GLU A 355 6.29 -25.13 6.01
C GLU A 355 6.21 -26.66 5.95
N ASN A 356 6.74 -27.28 4.89
CA ASN A 356 6.78 -28.72 4.76
C ASN A 356 7.67 -29.38 5.83
N ALA A 357 8.80 -28.75 6.19
CA ALA A 357 9.70 -29.24 7.22
C ALA A 357 9.11 -29.15 8.63
N VAL A 358 8.46 -28.03 8.98
CA VAL A 358 7.88 -27.85 10.32
C VAL A 358 6.59 -28.65 10.50
N LYS A 359 5.81 -28.90 9.43
CA LYS A 359 4.63 -29.78 9.48
C LYS A 359 4.92 -31.22 9.92
N GLN A 360 6.18 -31.67 9.84
CA GLN A 360 6.60 -32.98 10.34
C GLN A 360 6.68 -33.02 11.87
N ILE A 361 6.72 -31.87 12.54
CA ILE A 361 6.77 -31.77 14.00
C ILE A 361 5.33 -31.82 14.54
N PRO A 362 4.96 -32.88 15.30
CA PRO A 362 3.61 -33.02 15.80
C PRO A 362 3.26 -31.96 16.87
N GLY A 363 1.97 -31.67 17.01
CA GLY A 363 1.43 -30.85 18.10
C GLY A 363 1.46 -29.33 17.89
N ASN A 364 1.79 -28.85 16.69
CA ASN A 364 1.80 -27.43 16.36
C ASN A 364 1.04 -27.13 15.07
N ASN A 365 0.30 -26.03 15.07
CA ASN A 365 -0.32 -25.44 13.90
C ASN A 365 0.47 -24.20 13.48
N TYR A 366 1.06 -24.21 12.28
CA TYR A 366 1.93 -23.15 11.79
C TYR A 366 1.24 -22.12 10.92
N GLU A 367 1.54 -20.84 11.09
CA GLU A 367 1.08 -19.75 10.21
C GLU A 367 2.29 -18.90 9.82
N PHE A 368 2.48 -18.64 8.53
CA PHE A 368 3.61 -17.87 8.02
C PHE A 368 3.17 -16.47 7.59
N THR A 369 3.95 -15.47 7.97
CA THR A 369 3.72 -14.06 7.68
C THR A 369 5.05 -13.31 7.74
N GLN A 370 5.01 -11.98 7.89
CA GLN A 370 6.18 -11.11 8.00
C GLN A 370 6.07 -10.22 9.25
N PRO A 371 7.20 -9.82 9.87
CA PRO A 371 7.18 -9.12 11.15
C PRO A 371 6.28 -7.87 11.23
N ILE A 372 6.31 -6.99 10.21
CA ILE A 372 5.51 -5.76 10.16
C ILE A 372 4.09 -6.08 9.70
N GLN A 373 3.93 -6.88 8.65
CA GLN A 373 2.62 -7.31 8.13
C GLN A 373 1.78 -7.97 9.22
N MET A 374 2.38 -8.84 10.02
CA MET A 374 1.75 -9.48 11.19
C MET A 374 1.17 -8.47 12.16
N ARG A 375 1.98 -7.50 12.60
CA ARG A 375 1.55 -6.48 13.57
C ARG A 375 0.55 -5.51 12.97
N PHE A 376 0.68 -5.21 11.68
CA PHE A 376 -0.25 -4.37 10.96
C PHE A 376 -1.63 -5.00 10.84
N ASN A 377 -1.71 -6.26 10.42
CA ASN A 377 -2.95 -7.02 10.35
C ASN A 377 -3.64 -7.09 11.73
N GLU A 378 -2.86 -7.40 12.77
CA GLU A 378 -3.35 -7.50 14.16
C GLU A 378 -3.93 -6.17 14.66
N LEU A 379 -3.23 -5.05 14.46
CA LEU A 379 -3.67 -3.73 14.91
C LEU A 379 -4.94 -3.24 14.20
N ILE A 380 -5.13 -3.62 12.93
CA ILE A 380 -6.24 -3.12 12.11
C ILE A 380 -7.50 -3.94 12.32
N SER A 381 -7.36 -5.26 12.22
CA SER A 381 -8.52 -6.15 12.09
C SER A 381 -8.72 -7.04 13.31
N GLY A 382 -7.79 -7.01 14.27
CA GLY A 382 -7.74 -7.92 15.41
C GLY A 382 -7.39 -9.36 15.01
N VAL A 383 -7.02 -9.59 13.75
CA VAL A 383 -6.65 -10.90 13.19
C VAL A 383 -5.34 -10.76 12.43
N ARG A 384 -4.56 -11.85 12.33
CA ARG A 384 -3.21 -11.80 11.77
C ARG A 384 -3.12 -12.24 10.31
N SER A 385 -4.18 -12.89 9.81
CA SER A 385 -4.27 -13.45 8.46
C SER A 385 -4.95 -12.48 7.47
N ASP A 386 -4.82 -12.75 6.17
CA ASP A 386 -5.36 -11.88 5.10
C ASP A 386 -6.89 -11.77 5.13
N VAL A 387 -7.58 -12.89 5.42
CA VAL A 387 -9.03 -12.99 5.51
C VAL A 387 -9.44 -13.49 6.88
N ALA A 388 -10.46 -12.86 7.46
CA ALA A 388 -11.16 -13.38 8.62
C ALA A 388 -12.66 -13.44 8.40
N VAL A 389 -13.26 -14.56 8.77
CA VAL A 389 -14.71 -14.74 8.84
C VAL A 389 -15.08 -14.72 10.33
N LYS A 390 -15.70 -13.62 10.76
CA LYS A 390 -16.10 -13.38 12.15
C LYS A 390 -17.53 -13.86 12.34
N VAL A 391 -17.73 -14.85 13.21
CA VAL A 391 -19.07 -15.36 13.57
C VAL A 391 -19.45 -14.74 14.91
N PHE A 392 -20.60 -14.09 14.98
CA PHE A 392 -21.13 -13.44 16.19
C PHE A 392 -22.35 -14.18 16.73
N GLY A 393 -22.49 -14.18 18.05
CA GLY A 393 -23.58 -14.85 18.75
C GLY A 393 -23.37 -14.89 20.27
N ASP A 394 -24.29 -15.53 20.98
CA ASP A 394 -24.27 -15.56 22.45
C ASP A 394 -23.74 -16.90 23.02
N ASP A 395 -24.03 -18.02 22.36
CA ASP A 395 -23.59 -19.35 22.79
C ASP A 395 -22.28 -19.80 22.11
N MET A 396 -21.30 -20.22 22.90
CA MET A 396 -19.95 -20.55 22.42
C MET A 396 -19.91 -21.86 21.63
N ASP A 397 -20.73 -22.85 21.99
CA ASP A 397 -20.77 -24.13 21.30
C ASP A 397 -21.37 -23.98 19.89
N THR A 398 -22.43 -23.18 19.79
CA THR A 398 -23.03 -22.82 18.50
C THR A 398 -22.07 -22.02 17.62
N LEU A 399 -21.33 -21.08 18.21
CA LEU A 399 -20.27 -20.33 17.51
C LEU A 399 -19.20 -21.26 16.94
N LEU A 400 -18.67 -22.17 17.76
CA LEU A 400 -17.64 -23.13 17.37
C LEU A 400 -18.11 -24.06 16.25
N LYS A 401 -19.29 -24.67 16.38
CA LYS A 401 -19.87 -25.54 15.34
C LYS A 401 -20.02 -24.81 14.00
N THR A 402 -20.50 -23.56 14.05
CA THR A 402 -20.65 -22.73 12.84
C THR A 402 -19.30 -22.38 12.24
N ALA A 403 -18.32 -22.02 13.07
CA ALA A 403 -16.97 -21.68 12.64
C ALA A 403 -16.22 -22.89 12.03
N GLU A 404 -16.39 -24.09 12.58
CA GLU A 404 -15.84 -25.33 12.03
C GLU A 404 -16.48 -25.68 10.69
N ALA A 405 -17.80 -25.53 10.55
CA ALA A 405 -18.49 -25.71 9.29
C ALA A 405 -17.97 -24.73 8.22
N ILE A 406 -17.77 -23.46 8.58
CA ILE A 406 -17.16 -22.45 7.70
C ILE A 406 -15.73 -22.84 7.33
N SER A 407 -14.91 -23.25 8.30
CA SER A 407 -13.53 -23.69 8.07
C SER A 407 -13.43 -24.86 7.09
N ALA A 408 -14.33 -25.85 7.22
CA ALA A 408 -14.39 -26.98 6.31
C ALA A 408 -14.70 -26.56 4.86
N GLN A 409 -15.56 -25.56 4.68
CA GLN A 409 -15.85 -25.00 3.34
C GLN A 409 -14.70 -24.18 2.79
N LEU A 410 -14.07 -23.34 3.62
CA LEU A 410 -12.92 -22.51 3.21
C LEU A 410 -11.73 -23.36 2.74
N LYS A 411 -11.44 -24.49 3.39
CA LYS A 411 -10.36 -25.41 3.01
C LYS A 411 -10.51 -26.01 1.60
N GLN A 412 -11.73 -26.07 1.07
CA GLN A 412 -11.99 -26.60 -0.28
C GLN A 412 -11.79 -25.56 -1.38
N ILE A 413 -11.58 -24.30 -1.03
CA ILE A 413 -11.46 -23.21 -1.99
C ILE A 413 -10.01 -23.15 -2.49
N PRO A 414 -9.77 -23.17 -3.82
CA PRO A 414 -8.43 -22.97 -4.36
C PRO A 414 -7.82 -21.65 -3.89
N GLY A 415 -6.57 -21.72 -3.41
CA GLY A 415 -5.84 -20.56 -2.86
C GLY A 415 -5.99 -20.36 -1.35
N ALA A 416 -6.85 -21.13 -0.67
CA ALA A 416 -6.92 -21.14 0.78
C ALA A 416 -5.65 -21.74 1.39
N ALA A 417 -4.92 -20.97 2.19
CA ALA A 417 -3.76 -21.42 2.94
C ALA A 417 -3.99 -21.17 4.45
N ASP A 418 -3.43 -22.04 5.27
CA ASP A 418 -3.40 -21.89 6.74
C ASP A 418 -4.79 -21.73 7.39
N VAL A 419 -5.87 -22.29 6.81
CA VAL A 419 -7.25 -22.12 7.31
C VAL A 419 -7.42 -22.70 8.70
N LYS A 420 -7.80 -21.86 9.67
CA LYS A 420 -7.93 -22.24 11.09
C LYS A 420 -9.11 -21.56 11.76
N VAL A 421 -9.65 -22.23 12.78
CA VAL A 421 -10.64 -21.67 13.69
C VAL A 421 -9.93 -21.21 14.95
N GLU A 422 -10.26 -20.03 15.46
CA GLU A 422 -9.81 -19.54 16.76
C GLU A 422 -10.18 -20.55 17.85
N GLN A 423 -9.19 -21.07 18.56
CA GLN A 423 -9.40 -22.11 19.56
C GLN A 423 -9.84 -21.49 20.89
N VAL A 424 -11.15 -21.36 21.05
CA VAL A 424 -11.79 -20.68 22.18
C VAL A 424 -12.17 -21.62 23.34
N SER A 425 -12.13 -22.94 23.16
CA SER A 425 -12.46 -23.96 24.17
C SER A 425 -11.32 -24.97 24.38
N GLY A 426 -11.50 -25.86 25.36
CA GLY A 426 -10.57 -26.95 25.65
C GLY A 426 -9.47 -26.60 26.67
N LEU A 427 -9.65 -25.55 27.49
CA LEU A 427 -8.74 -25.29 28.60
C LEU A 427 -9.17 -26.15 29.81
N PRO A 428 -8.37 -27.14 30.25
CA PRO A 428 -8.67 -27.90 31.45
C PRO A 428 -8.44 -27.02 32.68
N LEU A 429 -9.49 -26.81 33.48
CA LEU A 429 -9.43 -26.11 34.76
C LEU A 429 -9.71 -27.08 35.91
N LEU A 430 -9.07 -26.80 37.04
CA LEU A 430 -9.45 -27.38 38.32
C LEU A 430 -10.39 -26.40 39.03
N THR A 431 -11.68 -26.67 38.97
CA THR A 431 -12.72 -25.83 39.57
C THR A 431 -12.94 -26.25 41.02
N ILE A 432 -12.97 -25.27 41.91
CA ILE A 432 -13.35 -25.47 43.31
C ILE A 432 -14.80 -25.04 43.47
N GLU A 433 -15.69 -26.02 43.67
CA GLU A 433 -17.10 -25.80 43.90
C GLU A 433 -17.34 -25.72 45.41
N ILE A 434 -17.55 -24.51 45.90
CA ILE A 434 -17.75 -24.24 47.33
C ILE A 434 -19.20 -24.55 47.71
N ASN A 435 -19.38 -25.43 48.69
CA ASN A 435 -20.68 -25.78 49.24
C ASN A 435 -21.10 -24.75 50.30
N ARG A 436 -22.04 -23.87 49.92
CA ARG A 436 -22.55 -22.81 50.79
C ARG A 436 -23.26 -23.34 52.04
N ASP A 437 -23.93 -24.47 51.95
CA ASP A 437 -24.65 -25.06 53.10
C ASP A 437 -23.65 -25.62 54.12
N SER A 438 -22.57 -26.26 53.66
CA SER A 438 -21.47 -26.69 54.53
C SER A 438 -20.78 -25.50 55.19
N LEU A 439 -20.51 -24.42 54.44
CA LEU A 439 -19.91 -23.22 55.03
C LEU A 439 -20.77 -22.60 56.13
N ALA A 440 -22.08 -22.53 55.92
CA ALA A 440 -23.03 -21.99 56.90
C ALA A 440 -23.03 -22.81 58.21
N ARG A 441 -22.92 -24.15 58.12
CA ARG A 441 -22.80 -25.03 59.29
C ARG A 441 -21.56 -24.74 60.13
N TYR A 442 -20.45 -24.40 59.48
CA TYR A 442 -19.16 -24.11 60.12
C TYR A 442 -18.94 -22.62 60.43
N GLY A 443 -19.88 -21.74 60.08
CA GLY A 443 -19.76 -20.29 60.26
C GLY A 443 -18.64 -19.65 59.43
N LEU A 444 -18.25 -20.28 58.32
CA LEU A 444 -17.14 -19.82 57.47
C LEU A 444 -17.60 -18.88 56.35
N GLN A 445 -16.74 -17.91 56.02
CA GLN A 445 -16.93 -17.06 54.84
C GLN A 445 -16.30 -17.70 53.60
N ILE A 446 -16.89 -17.42 52.43
CA ILE A 446 -16.37 -17.89 51.14
C ILE A 446 -14.95 -17.37 50.88
N SER A 447 -14.68 -16.12 51.26
CA SER A 447 -13.37 -15.47 51.12
C SER A 447 -12.26 -16.24 51.85
N THR A 448 -12.53 -16.79 53.03
CA THR A 448 -11.53 -17.56 53.81
C THR A 448 -11.08 -18.82 53.05
N VAL A 449 -12.02 -19.52 52.40
CA VAL A 449 -11.70 -20.69 51.56
C VAL A 449 -10.90 -20.28 50.33
N GLN A 450 -11.34 -19.20 49.66
CA GLN A 450 -10.65 -18.69 48.47
C GLN A 450 -9.22 -18.24 48.80
N ASP A 451 -9.02 -17.50 49.89
CA ASP A 451 -7.71 -17.05 50.34
C ASP A 451 -6.78 -18.23 50.63
N ALA A 452 -7.27 -19.26 51.32
CA ALA A 452 -6.47 -20.45 51.62
C ALA A 452 -5.97 -21.14 50.34
N ILE A 453 -6.83 -21.25 49.33
CA ILE A 453 -6.48 -21.83 48.04
C ILE A 453 -5.52 -20.93 47.25
N VAL A 454 -5.78 -19.62 47.23
CA VAL A 454 -4.92 -18.65 46.53
C VAL A 454 -3.52 -18.66 47.12
N ILE A 455 -3.40 -18.64 48.45
CA ILE A 455 -2.12 -18.75 49.16
C ILE A 455 -1.46 -20.09 48.82
N ALA A 456 -2.19 -21.20 48.91
CA ALA A 456 -1.61 -22.53 48.65
C ALA A 456 -1.11 -22.71 47.20
N THR A 457 -1.82 -22.17 46.21
CA THR A 457 -1.56 -22.42 44.78
C THR A 457 -0.74 -21.31 44.14
N GLY A 458 -1.35 -20.16 43.84
CA GLY A 458 -0.73 -19.01 43.16
C GLY A 458 0.27 -18.26 44.04
N GLY A 459 0.03 -18.29 45.35
CA GLY A 459 0.77 -17.54 46.35
C GLY A 459 0.20 -16.15 46.59
N LYS A 460 0.37 -15.67 47.81
CA LYS A 460 -0.03 -14.32 48.21
C LYS A 460 1.20 -13.48 48.52
N LYS A 461 1.22 -12.26 48.02
CA LYS A 461 2.28 -11.29 48.30
C LYS A 461 2.23 -10.91 49.78
N GLY A 462 3.28 -11.28 50.52
CA GLY A 462 3.45 -11.00 51.94
C GLY A 462 4.22 -9.70 52.20
N GLY A 463 4.98 -9.22 51.23
CA GLY A 463 5.75 -7.98 51.32
C GLY A 463 6.64 -7.77 50.09
N GLU A 464 7.50 -6.74 50.15
CA GLU A 464 8.52 -6.46 49.15
C GLU A 464 9.89 -6.41 49.84
N LEU A 465 10.89 -7.04 49.23
CA LEU A 465 12.30 -6.92 49.59
C LEU A 465 12.94 -5.87 48.67
N PHE A 466 13.60 -4.88 49.27
CA PHE A 466 14.33 -3.83 48.56
C PHE A 466 15.84 -4.10 48.62
N GLU A 467 16.49 -4.16 47.45
CA GLU A 467 17.94 -4.25 47.32
C GLU A 467 18.46 -3.09 46.49
N GLY A 468 18.77 -1.96 47.15
CA GLY A 468 19.05 -0.69 46.48
C GLY A 468 17.83 -0.23 45.68
N ASP A 469 17.98 -0.13 44.36
CA ASP A 469 16.90 0.25 43.44
C ASP A 469 16.04 -0.95 42.99
N LYS A 470 16.46 -2.19 43.26
CA LYS A 470 15.73 -3.40 42.87
C LYS A 470 14.63 -3.72 43.88
N ARG A 471 13.51 -4.26 43.39
CA ARG A 471 12.36 -4.66 44.20
C ARG A 471 11.99 -6.11 43.87
N PHE A 472 11.82 -6.91 44.92
CA PHE A 472 11.45 -8.31 44.80
C PHE A 472 10.21 -8.59 45.64
N ASP A 473 9.23 -9.27 45.06
CA ASP A 473 8.04 -9.68 45.79
C ASP A 473 8.35 -10.88 46.70
N ILE A 474 7.99 -10.76 47.98
CA ILE A 474 8.00 -11.89 48.91
C ILE A 474 6.64 -12.58 48.79
N VAL A 475 6.62 -13.80 48.27
CA VAL A 475 5.40 -14.57 48.01
C VAL A 475 5.34 -15.80 48.91
N VAL A 476 4.24 -15.96 49.65
CA VAL A 476 3.97 -17.15 50.47
C VAL A 476 3.11 -18.10 49.66
N ARG A 477 3.60 -19.33 49.45
CA ARG A 477 2.88 -20.41 48.76
C ARG A 477 3.38 -21.80 49.16
N LEU A 478 2.59 -22.84 48.87
CA LEU A 478 3.06 -24.22 49.06
C LEU A 478 4.17 -24.56 48.05
N PRO A 479 5.08 -25.51 48.41
CA PRO A 479 6.01 -26.11 47.47
C PRO A 479 5.31 -26.66 46.22
N GLU A 480 6.00 -26.60 45.07
CA GLU A 480 5.43 -26.95 43.77
C GLU A 480 4.91 -28.40 43.68
N SER A 481 5.64 -29.34 44.30
CA SER A 481 5.26 -30.75 44.37
C SER A 481 3.95 -30.99 45.13
N LEU A 482 3.64 -30.15 46.13
CA LEU A 482 2.44 -30.28 46.96
C LEU A 482 1.23 -29.59 46.34
N ARG A 483 1.42 -28.40 45.75
CA ARG A 483 0.30 -27.61 45.18
C ARG A 483 -0.24 -28.14 43.85
N THR A 484 0.49 -29.03 43.19
CA THR A 484 0.06 -29.65 41.92
C THR A 484 -0.75 -30.93 42.14
N ASP A 485 -0.70 -31.52 43.33
CA ASP A 485 -1.48 -32.70 43.69
C ASP A 485 -2.88 -32.31 44.21
N PRO A 486 -3.97 -32.67 43.50
CA PRO A 486 -5.33 -32.39 43.94
C PRO A 486 -5.68 -33.02 45.30
N ASN A 487 -5.05 -34.13 45.69
CA ASN A 487 -5.30 -34.77 46.97
C ASN A 487 -4.77 -33.94 48.14
N VAL A 488 -3.61 -33.31 47.96
CA VAL A 488 -3.05 -32.39 48.95
C VAL A 488 -3.91 -31.13 49.05
N LEU A 489 -4.36 -30.59 47.91
CA LEU A 489 -5.25 -29.41 47.90
C LEU A 489 -6.58 -29.66 48.65
N ARG A 490 -7.11 -30.88 48.59
CA ARG A 490 -8.32 -31.28 49.36
C ARG A 490 -8.11 -31.27 50.87
N GLN A 491 -6.88 -31.51 51.31
CA GLN A 491 -6.50 -31.64 52.72
C GLN A 491 -5.92 -30.35 53.32
N ILE A 492 -5.95 -29.22 52.59
CA ILE A 492 -5.56 -27.93 53.16
C ILE A 492 -6.51 -27.59 54.31
N PHE A 493 -5.94 -27.31 55.47
CA PHE A 493 -6.69 -26.95 56.66
C PHE A 493 -7.06 -25.47 56.67
N ILE A 494 -8.33 -25.19 56.94
CA ILE A 494 -8.89 -23.85 57.11
C ILE A 494 -9.26 -23.66 58.57
N PRO A 495 -8.86 -22.55 59.21
CA PRO A 495 -9.26 -22.24 60.58
C PRO A 495 -10.77 -21.94 60.65
N LEU A 496 -11.44 -22.58 61.61
CA LEU A 496 -12.80 -22.24 62.01
C LEU A 496 -12.82 -20.94 62.83
N PRO A 497 -13.97 -20.25 62.89
CA PRO A 497 -14.18 -19.17 63.85
C PRO A 497 -13.89 -19.66 65.27
N LEU A 498 -13.35 -18.76 66.12
CA LEU A 498 -13.06 -19.07 67.52
C LEU A 498 -14.30 -19.67 68.20
N ALA A 499 -14.15 -20.91 68.67
CA ALA A 499 -15.19 -21.62 69.40
C ALA A 499 -15.29 -21.05 70.84
N LYS A 500 -16.40 -21.35 71.52
CA LYS A 500 -16.68 -20.82 72.87
C LYS A 500 -15.70 -21.31 73.95
N ASP A 501 -14.96 -22.37 73.65
CA ASP A 501 -13.87 -22.94 74.46
C ASP A 501 -12.55 -22.16 74.34
N GLY A 502 -12.46 -21.20 73.41
CA GLY A 502 -11.26 -20.40 73.17
C GLY A 502 -10.21 -21.10 72.28
N GLU A 503 -10.47 -22.32 71.78
CA GLU A 503 -9.55 -23.04 70.90
C GLU A 503 -9.86 -22.83 69.42
N GLN A 504 -8.79 -22.77 68.62
CA GLN A 504 -8.89 -22.61 67.17
C GLN A 504 -8.88 -23.98 66.49
N HIS A 505 -10.06 -24.37 66.02
CA HIS A 505 -10.27 -25.62 65.32
C HIS A 505 -9.99 -25.47 63.82
N PHE A 506 -9.65 -26.56 63.14
CA PHE A 506 -9.38 -26.57 61.70
C PHE A 506 -10.17 -27.67 61.01
N ILE A 507 -10.61 -27.39 59.78
CA ILE A 507 -11.23 -28.38 58.91
C ILE A 507 -10.54 -28.43 57.55
N PRO A 508 -10.47 -29.60 56.90
CA PRO A 508 -9.93 -29.67 55.54
C PRO A 508 -10.91 -29.05 54.54
N ILE A 509 -10.38 -28.51 53.43
CA ILE A 509 -11.19 -27.93 52.34
C ILE A 509 -12.24 -28.91 51.82
N SER A 510 -11.96 -30.21 51.80
CA SER A 510 -12.89 -31.24 51.32
C SER A 510 -14.25 -31.26 52.01
N GLU A 511 -14.36 -30.76 53.25
CA GLU A 511 -15.65 -30.69 53.99
C GLU A 511 -16.57 -29.56 53.48
N VAL A 512 -15.97 -28.53 52.87
CA VAL A 512 -16.66 -27.30 52.47
C VAL A 512 -16.58 -27.01 50.97
N ALA A 513 -15.76 -27.73 50.22
CA ALA A 513 -15.65 -27.59 48.77
C ALA A 513 -15.23 -28.88 48.07
N SER A 514 -15.75 -29.11 46.87
CA SER A 514 -15.31 -30.18 45.97
C SER A 514 -14.36 -29.63 44.90
N LEU A 515 -13.35 -30.43 44.53
CA LEU A 515 -12.44 -30.11 43.43
C LEU A 515 -12.80 -30.98 42.21
N VAL A 516 -13.32 -30.32 41.17
CA VAL A 516 -13.81 -30.93 39.93
C VAL A 516 -12.96 -30.45 38.76
N ARG A 517 -12.58 -31.37 37.87
CA ARG A 517 -11.94 -30.98 36.60
C ARG A 517 -13.05 -30.62 35.61
N SER A 518 -12.98 -29.40 35.06
CA SER A 518 -13.92 -28.93 34.06
C SER A 518 -13.17 -28.38 32.85
N GLU A 519 -13.78 -28.44 31.68
CA GLU A 519 -13.29 -27.71 30.51
C GLU A 519 -13.93 -26.32 30.47
N SER A 520 -13.12 -25.31 30.21
CA SER A 520 -13.57 -23.92 30.16
C SER A 520 -13.05 -23.24 28.90
N PRO A 521 -13.67 -22.11 28.49
CA PRO A 521 -13.14 -21.31 27.40
C PRO A 521 -11.73 -20.79 27.72
N ASN A 522 -10.79 -20.97 26.79
CA ASN A 522 -9.44 -20.42 26.90
C ASN A 522 -9.45 -18.89 26.80
N GLN A 523 -10.32 -18.34 25.95
CA GLN A 523 -10.44 -16.92 25.69
C GLN A 523 -11.87 -16.59 25.28
N ILE A 524 -12.37 -15.43 25.72
CA ILE A 524 -13.66 -14.88 25.28
C ILE A 524 -13.41 -13.58 24.52
N SER A 525 -13.33 -13.71 23.19
CA SER A 525 -13.18 -12.58 22.28
C SER A 525 -14.52 -11.87 22.09
N ARG A 526 -14.51 -10.53 22.25
CA ARG A 526 -15.69 -9.68 22.03
C ARG A 526 -15.36 -8.52 21.11
N GLU A 527 -16.32 -8.15 20.27
CA GLU A 527 -16.24 -6.99 19.40
C GLU A 527 -17.60 -6.26 19.45
N ILE A 528 -17.57 -4.97 19.76
CA ILE A 528 -18.77 -4.13 20.01
C ILE A 528 -19.70 -4.77 21.06
N GLY A 529 -19.10 -5.35 22.11
CA GLY A 529 -19.82 -5.97 23.23
C GLY A 529 -20.40 -7.36 22.97
N LYS A 530 -20.39 -7.87 21.73
CA LYS A 530 -20.87 -9.21 21.38
C LYS A 530 -19.73 -10.22 21.26
N ARG A 531 -19.98 -11.47 21.67
CA ARG A 531 -18.99 -12.56 21.57
C ARG A 531 -18.79 -12.92 20.11
N ARG A 532 -17.55 -13.28 19.76
CA ARG A 532 -17.22 -13.75 18.43
C ARG A 532 -16.23 -14.91 18.45
N VAL A 533 -16.31 -15.74 17.42
CA VAL A 533 -15.26 -16.70 17.04
C VAL A 533 -14.83 -16.38 15.62
N VAL A 534 -13.54 -16.42 15.35
CA VAL A 534 -13.00 -16.09 14.02
C VAL A 534 -12.41 -17.30 13.33
N VAL A 535 -12.75 -17.44 12.06
CA VAL A 535 -12.09 -18.36 11.14
C VAL A 535 -11.13 -17.55 10.28
N THR A 536 -9.85 -17.86 10.32
CA THR A 536 -8.82 -17.16 9.55
C THR A 536 -8.36 -17.98 8.36
N SER A 537 -7.93 -17.28 7.30
CA SER A 537 -7.29 -17.87 6.12
C SER A 537 -6.31 -16.87 5.51
N ASN A 538 -5.12 -17.35 5.14
CA ASN A 538 -4.26 -16.62 4.21
C ASN A 538 -4.65 -16.98 2.78
N VAL A 539 -4.38 -16.08 1.83
CA VAL A 539 -4.68 -16.30 0.40
C VAL A 539 -3.37 -16.35 -0.35
N ARG A 540 -3.06 -17.51 -0.95
CA ARG A 540 -1.82 -17.71 -1.73
C ARG A 540 -2.14 -18.09 -3.17
N ASN A 541 -1.33 -17.59 -4.11
CA ASN A 541 -1.47 -17.86 -5.54
C ASN A 541 -2.85 -17.50 -6.12
N ARG A 542 -3.57 -16.58 -5.47
CA ARG A 542 -4.91 -16.12 -5.85
C ARG A 542 -5.16 -14.70 -5.33
N ASP A 543 -6.06 -13.97 -5.96
CA ASP A 543 -6.46 -12.64 -5.49
C ASP A 543 -7.49 -12.70 -4.36
N LEU A 544 -7.42 -11.69 -3.49
CA LEU A 544 -8.22 -11.60 -2.26
C LEU A 544 -9.72 -11.45 -2.56
N SER A 545 -10.08 -10.60 -3.52
CA SER A 545 -11.47 -10.29 -3.87
C SER A 545 -12.21 -11.52 -4.40
N SER A 546 -11.63 -12.22 -5.38
CA SER A 546 -12.25 -13.42 -5.97
C SER A 546 -12.32 -14.56 -4.97
N PHE A 547 -11.30 -14.73 -4.12
CA PHE A 547 -11.33 -15.71 -3.04
C PHE A 547 -12.51 -15.46 -2.09
N VAL A 548 -12.69 -14.22 -1.61
CA VAL A 548 -13.77 -13.89 -0.67
C VAL A 548 -15.14 -13.99 -1.33
N ASN A 549 -15.29 -13.63 -2.60
CA ASN A 549 -16.57 -13.76 -3.30
C ASN A 549 -17.00 -15.24 -3.47
N ASP A 550 -16.06 -16.12 -3.84
CA ASP A 550 -16.30 -17.56 -3.88
C ASP A 550 -16.62 -18.13 -2.49
N ALA A 551 -15.90 -17.65 -1.48
CA ALA A 551 -16.10 -18.08 -0.11
C ALA A 551 -17.46 -17.65 0.45
N LYS A 552 -17.88 -16.40 0.21
CA LYS A 552 -19.23 -15.91 0.52
C LYS A 552 -20.29 -16.80 -0.09
N ARG A 553 -20.21 -17.02 -1.41
CA ARG A 553 -21.17 -17.85 -2.13
C ARG A 553 -21.26 -19.27 -1.56
N ARG A 554 -20.12 -19.92 -1.32
CA ARG A 554 -20.10 -21.29 -0.75
C ARG A 554 -20.62 -21.34 0.67
N ILE A 555 -20.31 -20.36 1.51
CA ILE A 555 -20.78 -20.29 2.89
C ILE A 555 -22.31 -20.09 2.90
N ASP A 556 -22.82 -19.17 2.08
CA ASP A 556 -24.26 -18.90 1.97
C ASP A 556 -25.05 -20.10 1.43
N GLU A 557 -24.46 -20.88 0.52
CA GLU A 557 -25.10 -22.08 -0.06
C GLU A 557 -25.03 -23.31 0.88
N ASN A 558 -23.92 -23.51 1.62
CA ASN A 558 -23.64 -24.78 2.31
C ASN A 558 -23.66 -24.70 3.85
N VAL A 559 -23.62 -23.51 4.45
CA VAL A 559 -23.57 -23.33 5.91
C VAL A 559 -24.87 -22.69 6.39
N LYS A 560 -25.61 -23.41 7.24
CA LYS A 560 -26.81 -22.88 7.88
C LYS A 560 -26.42 -22.09 9.12
N ILE A 561 -26.52 -20.76 9.06
CA ILE A 561 -26.29 -19.88 10.20
C ILE A 561 -27.59 -19.80 11.05
N PRO A 562 -27.56 -20.14 12.35
CA PRO A 562 -28.75 -20.10 13.20
C PRO A 562 -29.28 -18.67 13.42
N SER A 563 -30.57 -18.54 13.74
CA SER A 563 -31.19 -17.25 14.06
C SER A 563 -30.50 -16.57 15.25
N GLY A 564 -30.25 -15.26 15.14
CA GLY A 564 -29.51 -14.49 16.15
C GLY A 564 -27.99 -14.54 16.00
N TYR A 565 -27.48 -15.29 15.03
CA TYR A 565 -26.07 -15.32 14.65
C TYR A 565 -25.89 -14.62 13.31
N TRP A 566 -24.74 -13.97 13.13
CA TRP A 566 -24.40 -13.36 11.86
C TRP A 566 -22.90 -13.48 11.60
N VAL A 567 -22.54 -13.39 10.33
CA VAL A 567 -21.17 -13.48 9.87
C VAL A 567 -20.76 -12.14 9.27
N THR A 568 -19.58 -11.66 9.65
CA THR A 568 -18.95 -10.53 8.98
C THR A 568 -17.56 -10.91 8.47
N TRP A 569 -17.11 -10.19 7.45
CA TRP A 569 -15.81 -10.39 6.84
C TRP A 569 -14.86 -9.31 7.34
N GLY A 570 -13.71 -9.74 7.85
CA GLY A 570 -12.63 -8.90 8.34
C GLY A 570 -11.31 -9.20 7.65
N GLY A 571 -10.23 -8.64 8.20
CA GLY A 571 -8.88 -8.74 7.63
C GLY A 571 -8.65 -7.66 6.57
N GLN A 572 -7.79 -7.94 5.60
CA GLN A 572 -7.48 -7.00 4.51
C GLN A 572 -8.67 -6.76 3.58
N PHE A 573 -9.60 -7.72 3.51
CA PHE A 573 -10.79 -7.61 2.66
C PHE A 573 -11.73 -6.48 3.11
N GLU A 574 -11.87 -6.25 4.42
CA GLU A 574 -12.66 -5.15 4.96
C GLU A 574 -12.12 -3.79 4.48
N GLN A 575 -10.79 -3.65 4.47
CA GLN A 575 -10.11 -2.44 4.00
C GLN A 575 -10.24 -2.27 2.48
N LEU A 576 -10.13 -3.37 1.71
CA LEU A 576 -10.44 -3.38 0.28
C LEU A 576 -11.88 -2.88 0.03
N GLN A 577 -12.85 -3.40 0.78
CA GLN A 577 -14.26 -3.05 0.61
C GLN A 577 -14.52 -1.59 0.97
N SER A 578 -14.00 -1.11 2.11
CA SER A 578 -14.07 0.30 2.52
C SER A 578 -13.48 1.22 1.45
N ALA A 579 -12.25 0.94 1.01
CA ALA A 579 -11.56 1.75 0.00
C ALA A 579 -12.31 1.73 -1.34
N SER A 580 -12.81 0.56 -1.78
CA SER A 580 -13.58 0.43 -3.01
C SER A 580 -14.89 1.25 -2.96
N GLN A 581 -15.63 1.21 -1.85
CA GLN A 581 -16.86 1.99 -1.68
C GLN A 581 -16.59 3.50 -1.72
N ARG A 582 -15.48 3.95 -1.11
CA ARG A 582 -15.05 5.35 -1.19
C ARG A 582 -14.69 5.74 -2.61
N LEU A 583 -13.88 4.93 -3.29
CA LEU A 583 -13.46 5.19 -4.68
C LEU A 583 -14.65 5.25 -5.64
N GLN A 584 -15.71 4.46 -5.42
CA GLN A 584 -16.95 4.53 -6.21
C GLN A 584 -17.64 5.89 -6.14
N ILE A 585 -17.49 6.63 -5.04
CA ILE A 585 -18.05 7.99 -4.87
C ILE A 585 -17.05 9.04 -5.37
N VAL A 586 -15.79 8.86 -4.99
CA VAL A 586 -14.73 9.84 -5.19
C VAL A 586 -14.33 9.95 -6.66
N VAL A 587 -14.23 8.83 -7.40
CA VAL A 587 -13.86 8.83 -8.82
C VAL A 587 -14.85 9.63 -9.68
N PRO A 588 -16.19 9.44 -9.58
CA PRO A 588 -17.16 10.27 -10.28
C PRO A 588 -17.04 11.77 -9.98
N ILE A 589 -16.83 12.15 -8.72
CA ILE A 589 -16.64 13.56 -8.33
C ILE A 589 -15.38 14.14 -9.00
N THR A 590 -14.31 13.35 -9.07
CA THR A 590 -13.07 13.72 -9.75
C THR A 590 -13.30 13.96 -11.23
N LEU A 591 -13.96 13.01 -11.90
CA LEU A 591 -14.27 13.09 -13.32
C LEU A 591 -15.15 14.31 -13.63
N LEU A 592 -16.11 14.62 -12.76
CA LEU A 592 -16.92 15.83 -12.86
C LEU A 592 -16.05 17.09 -12.70
N GLY A 593 -15.13 17.12 -11.72
CA GLY A 593 -14.17 18.21 -11.53
C GLY A 593 -13.27 18.44 -12.75
N ILE A 594 -12.72 17.37 -13.33
CA ILE A 594 -11.94 17.43 -14.58
C ILE A 594 -12.79 18.00 -15.72
N PHE A 595 -14.02 17.51 -15.86
CA PHE A 595 -14.93 18.00 -16.90
C PHE A 595 -15.25 19.49 -16.74
N LEU A 596 -15.51 19.95 -15.52
CA LEU A 596 -15.74 21.37 -15.22
C LEU A 596 -14.53 22.23 -15.55
N LEU A 597 -13.31 21.80 -15.21
CA LEU A 597 -12.08 22.52 -15.57
C LEU A 597 -11.85 22.59 -17.07
N LEU A 598 -12.11 21.48 -17.79
CA LEU A 598 -12.05 21.46 -19.25
C LEU A 598 -13.09 22.39 -19.87
N PHE A 599 -14.31 22.41 -19.33
CA PHE A 599 -15.35 23.31 -19.77
C PHE A 599 -14.97 24.78 -19.54
N MET A 600 -14.39 25.12 -18.38
CA MET A 600 -13.86 26.46 -18.09
C MET A 600 -12.70 26.86 -19.01
N SER A 601 -11.87 25.89 -19.42
CA SER A 601 -10.72 26.14 -20.30
C SER A 601 -11.15 26.45 -21.74
N PHE A 602 -12.05 25.64 -22.31
CA PHE A 602 -12.49 25.79 -23.70
C PHE A 602 -13.69 26.72 -23.89
N GLY A 603 -14.50 26.94 -22.85
CA GLY A 603 -15.79 27.62 -22.94
C GLY A 603 -16.84 26.87 -23.78
N ARG A 604 -16.54 25.62 -24.19
CA ARG A 604 -17.36 24.80 -25.09
C ARG A 604 -17.47 23.37 -24.58
N VAL A 605 -18.71 22.92 -24.37
CA VAL A 605 -19.02 21.56 -23.88
C VAL A 605 -18.47 20.48 -24.82
N MET A 606 -18.52 20.70 -26.13
CA MET A 606 -18.09 19.69 -27.11
C MET A 606 -16.58 19.45 -27.08
N ASP A 607 -15.78 20.52 -26.96
CA ASP A 607 -14.32 20.41 -26.89
C ASP A 607 -13.91 19.75 -25.57
N ALA A 608 -14.61 20.07 -24.48
CA ALA A 608 -14.44 19.40 -23.19
C ALA A 608 -14.78 17.90 -23.26
N LEU A 609 -15.92 17.52 -23.86
CA LEU A 609 -16.31 16.11 -24.04
C LEU A 609 -15.30 15.36 -24.93
N LEU A 610 -14.80 15.97 -25.99
CA LEU A 610 -13.81 15.37 -26.88
C LEU A 610 -12.52 15.03 -26.12
N VAL A 611 -11.99 15.96 -25.34
CA VAL A 611 -10.81 15.70 -24.49
C VAL A 611 -11.13 14.67 -23.41
N PHE A 612 -12.33 14.71 -22.84
CA PHE A 612 -12.79 13.75 -21.83
C PHE A 612 -12.86 12.30 -22.35
N THR A 613 -13.13 12.08 -23.65
CA THR A 613 -13.03 10.73 -24.25
C THR A 613 -11.63 10.14 -24.19
N GLY A 614 -10.60 10.96 -23.99
CA GLY A 614 -9.23 10.52 -23.75
C GLY A 614 -9.05 9.69 -22.48
N ILE A 615 -9.91 9.88 -21.47
CA ILE A 615 -9.78 9.16 -20.18
C ILE A 615 -10.07 7.66 -20.36
N PRO A 616 -11.26 7.20 -20.81
CA PRO A 616 -11.49 5.77 -21.03
C PRO A 616 -10.46 5.12 -21.96
N LEU A 617 -9.99 5.88 -22.96
CA LEU A 617 -8.97 5.46 -23.90
C LEU A 617 -7.62 5.23 -23.21
N ALA A 618 -7.19 6.13 -22.33
CA ALA A 618 -5.97 5.95 -21.55
C ALA A 618 -6.05 4.76 -20.58
N LEU A 619 -7.21 4.58 -19.90
CA LEU A 619 -7.43 3.46 -18.97
C LEU A 619 -7.18 2.10 -19.65
N THR A 620 -7.48 1.96 -20.95
CA THR A 620 -7.27 0.70 -21.67
C THR A 620 -5.84 0.19 -21.59
N GLY A 621 -4.86 1.08 -21.80
CA GLY A 621 -3.45 0.72 -21.80
C GLY A 621 -2.97 0.26 -20.43
N GLY A 622 -3.46 0.90 -19.36
CA GLY A 622 -3.14 0.51 -17.99
C GLY A 622 -3.71 -0.86 -17.63
N ILE A 623 -4.96 -1.15 -18.02
CA ILE A 623 -5.61 -2.46 -17.80
C ILE A 623 -4.85 -3.57 -18.56
N PHE A 624 -4.52 -3.35 -19.83
CA PHE A 624 -3.74 -4.30 -20.61
C PHE A 624 -2.35 -4.55 -20.00
N ALA A 625 -1.68 -3.49 -19.51
CA ALA A 625 -0.38 -3.62 -18.88
C ALA A 625 -0.42 -4.43 -17.57
N LEU A 626 -1.44 -4.22 -16.73
CA LEU A 626 -1.66 -5.04 -15.54
C LEU A 626 -1.91 -6.50 -15.89
N TRP A 627 -2.78 -6.75 -16.87
CA TRP A 627 -3.11 -8.11 -17.32
C TRP A 627 -1.90 -8.85 -17.90
N LEU A 628 -1.11 -8.19 -18.76
CA LEU A 628 0.11 -8.76 -19.34
C LEU A 628 1.17 -9.10 -18.28
N ARG A 629 1.22 -8.34 -17.18
CA ARG A 629 2.15 -8.59 -16.07
C ARG A 629 1.59 -9.52 -14.99
N GLY A 630 0.33 -9.95 -15.10
CA GLY A 630 -0.34 -10.74 -14.08
C GLY A 630 -0.47 -10.02 -12.74
N ILE A 631 -0.52 -8.68 -12.73
CA ILE A 631 -0.66 -7.88 -11.52
C ILE A 631 -2.15 -7.63 -11.27
N PRO A 632 -2.70 -7.98 -10.09
CA PRO A 632 -4.09 -7.72 -9.75
C PRO A 632 -4.37 -6.21 -9.62
N LEU A 633 -5.65 -5.84 -9.66
CA LEU A 633 -6.10 -4.48 -9.41
C LEU A 633 -5.99 -4.16 -7.91
N SER A 634 -5.06 -3.27 -7.57
CA SER A 634 -4.85 -2.78 -6.21
C SER A 634 -5.20 -1.31 -6.04
N ILE A 635 -5.28 -0.81 -4.79
CA ILE A 635 -5.47 0.63 -4.54
C ILE A 635 -4.31 1.45 -5.15
N SER A 636 -3.08 0.94 -5.09
CA SER A 636 -1.93 1.56 -5.77
C SER A 636 -2.12 1.68 -7.28
N ALA A 637 -2.68 0.64 -7.93
CA ALA A 637 -3.03 0.68 -9.35
C ALA A 637 -4.18 1.68 -9.62
N GLY A 638 -5.20 1.71 -8.75
CA GLY A 638 -6.30 2.66 -8.80
C GLY A 638 -5.82 4.12 -8.78
N VAL A 639 -4.88 4.43 -7.89
CA VAL A 639 -4.24 5.76 -7.86
C VAL A 639 -3.45 6.03 -9.14
N GLY A 640 -2.77 5.03 -9.70
CA GLY A 640 -2.14 5.13 -11.02
C GLY A 640 -3.11 5.50 -12.15
N PHE A 641 -4.33 4.91 -12.16
CA PHE A 641 -5.38 5.24 -13.14
C PHE A 641 -5.91 6.66 -12.97
N ILE A 642 -6.07 7.10 -11.71
CA ILE A 642 -6.44 8.47 -11.38
C ILE A 642 -5.38 9.43 -11.92
N ALA A 643 -4.11 9.25 -11.55
CA ALA A 643 -2.99 10.05 -12.04
C ALA A 643 -2.93 10.11 -13.57
N LEU A 644 -3.00 8.94 -14.23
CA LEU A 644 -3.02 8.80 -15.68
C LEU A 644 -4.12 9.63 -16.35
N SER A 645 -5.31 9.69 -15.75
CA SER A 645 -6.45 10.45 -16.29
C SER A 645 -6.11 11.93 -16.42
N GLY A 646 -5.37 12.50 -15.46
CA GLY A 646 -4.89 13.88 -15.53
C GLY A 646 -3.92 14.11 -16.69
N VAL A 647 -2.94 13.22 -16.85
CA VAL A 647 -1.93 13.29 -17.94
C VAL A 647 -2.56 13.16 -19.32
N ALA A 648 -3.49 12.21 -19.47
CA ALA A 648 -4.19 11.97 -20.74
C ALA A 648 -5.00 13.21 -21.16
N VAL A 649 -5.67 13.83 -20.20
CA VAL A 649 -6.45 15.06 -20.41
C VAL A 649 -5.55 16.23 -20.78
N LEU A 650 -4.39 16.39 -20.14
CA LEU A 650 -3.43 17.44 -20.47
C LEU A 650 -2.97 17.35 -21.94
N ASN A 651 -2.57 16.17 -22.39
CA ASN A 651 -2.15 15.97 -23.77
C ASN A 651 -3.27 16.29 -24.77
N GLY A 652 -4.52 15.89 -24.46
CA GLY A 652 -5.69 16.23 -25.27
C GLY A 652 -6.02 17.73 -25.27
N LEU A 653 -5.93 18.38 -24.12
CA LEU A 653 -6.20 19.81 -23.92
C LEU A 653 -5.30 20.66 -24.83
N VAL A 654 -3.99 20.40 -24.82
CA VAL A 654 -3.03 21.20 -25.60
C VAL A 654 -3.20 20.95 -27.11
N MET A 655 -3.50 19.71 -27.52
CA MET A 655 -3.77 19.38 -28.92
C MET A 655 -4.98 20.15 -29.47
N ILE A 656 -6.12 20.08 -28.78
CA ILE A 656 -7.36 20.75 -29.23
C ILE A 656 -7.21 22.27 -29.19
N THR A 657 -6.55 22.82 -28.17
CA THR A 657 -6.32 24.27 -28.08
C THR A 657 -5.56 24.78 -29.31
N PHE A 658 -4.54 24.05 -29.76
CA PHE A 658 -3.76 24.43 -30.93
C PHE A 658 -4.53 24.28 -32.25
N ILE A 659 -5.34 23.21 -32.39
CA ILE A 659 -6.23 23.03 -33.55
C ILE A 659 -7.26 24.17 -33.61
N ASN A 660 -7.87 24.53 -32.48
CA ASN A 660 -8.80 25.65 -32.38
C ASN A 660 -8.11 26.96 -32.78
N LYS A 661 -6.88 27.21 -32.31
CA LYS A 661 -6.09 28.39 -32.69
C LYS A 661 -5.87 28.48 -34.21
N LEU A 662 -5.48 27.38 -34.87
CA LEU A 662 -5.31 27.35 -36.32
C LEU A 662 -6.62 27.55 -37.08
N HIS A 663 -7.73 27.02 -36.56
CA HIS A 663 -9.03 27.14 -37.21
C HIS A 663 -9.63 28.54 -37.05
N GLU A 664 -9.55 29.12 -35.86
CA GLU A 664 -10.22 30.38 -35.51
C GLU A 664 -9.36 31.61 -35.83
N GLU A 665 -8.07 31.60 -35.49
CA GLU A 665 -7.20 32.77 -35.69
C GLU A 665 -6.60 32.81 -37.10
N LYS A 666 -6.13 31.67 -37.60
CA LYS A 666 -5.49 31.59 -38.93
C LYS A 666 -6.45 31.23 -40.06
N LYS A 667 -7.76 31.06 -39.76
CA LYS A 667 -8.85 30.78 -40.71
C LYS A 667 -8.60 29.59 -41.65
N PHE A 668 -7.82 28.59 -41.24
CA PHE A 668 -7.60 27.38 -42.03
C PHE A 668 -8.90 26.58 -42.20
N TYR A 669 -9.05 25.92 -43.35
CA TYR A 669 -10.10 24.91 -43.53
C TYR A 669 -9.97 23.82 -42.46
N LEU A 670 -11.10 23.32 -41.95
CA LEU A 670 -11.15 22.39 -40.81
C LEU A 670 -10.23 21.17 -40.99
N LYS A 671 -10.11 20.66 -42.22
CA LYS A 671 -9.23 19.52 -42.56
C LYS A 671 -7.75 19.89 -42.42
N ASP A 672 -7.36 21.06 -42.92
CA ASP A 672 -5.97 21.52 -42.91
C ASP A 672 -5.55 21.96 -41.52
N ALA A 673 -6.44 22.62 -40.77
CA ALA A 673 -6.23 22.97 -39.37
C ALA A 673 -5.95 21.72 -38.51
N VAL A 674 -6.71 20.64 -38.71
CA VAL A 674 -6.53 19.38 -37.99
C VAL A 674 -5.22 18.69 -38.38
N LEU A 675 -4.91 18.57 -39.67
CA LEU A 675 -3.69 17.89 -40.14
C LEU A 675 -2.43 18.67 -39.75
N GLN A 676 -2.41 19.99 -39.98
CA GLN A 676 -1.25 20.83 -39.67
C GLN A 676 -1.09 21.01 -38.16
N GLY A 677 -2.18 21.13 -37.40
CA GLY A 677 -2.14 21.17 -35.94
C GLY A 677 -1.60 19.88 -35.33
N SER A 678 -2.05 18.72 -35.85
CA SER A 678 -1.57 17.42 -35.38
C SER A 678 -0.09 17.19 -35.70
N LEU A 679 0.39 17.64 -36.87
CA LEU A 679 1.80 17.57 -37.25
C LEU A 679 2.67 18.47 -36.36
N ALA A 680 2.24 19.71 -36.13
CA ALA A 680 2.98 20.67 -35.29
C ALA A 680 3.07 20.23 -33.81
N ARG A 681 2.11 19.42 -33.35
CA ARG A 681 2.06 18.91 -31.97
C ARG A 681 2.69 17.54 -31.77
N LEU A 682 3.14 16.87 -32.83
CA LEU A 682 3.75 15.54 -32.72
C LEU A 682 4.96 15.56 -31.78
N ARG A 683 5.92 16.45 -32.01
CA ARG A 683 7.17 16.52 -31.24
C ARG A 683 6.90 16.83 -29.75
N PRO A 684 6.14 17.88 -29.39
CA PRO A 684 5.80 18.13 -27.99
C PRO A 684 5.09 16.96 -27.32
N VAL A 685 4.07 16.36 -27.96
CA VAL A 685 3.27 15.29 -27.35
C VAL A 685 4.08 14.00 -27.18
N LEU A 686 4.91 13.63 -28.16
CA LEU A 686 5.80 12.48 -28.03
C LEU A 686 6.86 12.70 -26.95
N MET A 687 7.42 13.91 -26.87
CA MET A 687 8.41 14.24 -25.87
C MET A 687 7.82 14.11 -24.47
N THR A 688 6.67 14.72 -24.19
CA THR A 688 6.03 14.66 -22.86
C THR A 688 5.61 13.24 -22.50
N ALA A 689 5.06 12.49 -23.47
CA ALA A 689 4.72 11.08 -23.29
C ALA A 689 5.93 10.19 -22.98
N LEU A 690 7.04 10.36 -23.70
CA LEU A 690 8.26 9.57 -23.49
C LEU A 690 8.91 9.92 -22.16
N VAL A 691 8.99 11.20 -21.81
CA VAL A 691 9.56 11.63 -20.53
C VAL A 691 8.75 11.04 -19.37
N ALA A 692 7.42 11.15 -19.39
CA ALA A 692 6.55 10.62 -18.34
C ALA A 692 6.56 9.08 -18.28
N SER A 693 6.47 8.39 -19.43
CA SER A 693 6.51 6.92 -19.43
C SER A 693 7.87 6.36 -19.02
N LEU A 694 8.98 6.90 -19.55
CA LEU A 694 10.33 6.43 -19.21
C LEU A 694 10.76 6.81 -17.79
N GLY A 695 10.24 7.90 -17.23
CA GLY A 695 10.44 8.27 -15.83
C GLY A 695 9.96 7.19 -14.85
N PHE A 696 8.88 6.49 -15.19
CA PHE A 696 8.32 5.39 -14.39
C PHE A 696 8.93 4.01 -14.67
N VAL A 697 9.70 3.83 -15.74
CA VAL A 697 10.24 2.50 -16.13
C VAL A 697 11.09 1.86 -15.02
N PRO A 698 12.03 2.57 -14.36
CA PRO A 698 12.80 1.99 -13.27
C PRO A 698 11.91 1.47 -12.14
N MET A 699 10.87 2.22 -11.78
CA MET A 699 9.91 1.83 -10.73
C MET A 699 9.09 0.61 -11.13
N ALA A 700 8.70 0.50 -12.40
CA ALA A 700 7.97 -0.65 -12.91
C ALA A 700 8.82 -1.93 -12.93
N LEU A 701 10.14 -1.83 -13.12
CA LEU A 701 11.05 -2.98 -13.20
C LEU A 701 11.81 -3.28 -11.91
N ALA A 702 11.76 -2.39 -10.92
CA ALA A 702 12.52 -2.53 -9.68
C ALA A 702 12.20 -3.84 -8.96
N THR A 703 13.23 -4.58 -8.55
CA THR A 703 13.13 -5.85 -7.80
C THR A 703 13.52 -5.71 -6.33
N GLY A 704 13.93 -4.51 -5.90
CA GLY A 704 14.34 -4.25 -4.51
C GLY A 704 13.15 -4.21 -3.53
N THR A 705 13.46 -4.35 -2.25
CA THR A 705 12.50 -4.24 -1.15
C THR A 705 11.71 -2.92 -1.22
N GLY A 706 10.37 -3.00 -1.29
CA GLY A 706 9.52 -1.82 -1.45
C GLY A 706 8.99 -1.61 -2.85
N ALA A 707 9.60 -2.25 -3.86
CA ALA A 707 9.15 -2.06 -5.23
C ALA A 707 7.72 -2.58 -5.47
N GLU A 708 7.25 -3.54 -4.66
CA GLU A 708 5.93 -4.17 -4.78
C GLU A 708 4.80 -3.14 -4.78
N VAL A 709 4.93 -2.05 -4.00
CA VAL A 709 3.89 -1.04 -3.90
C VAL A 709 3.96 -0.02 -5.05
N GLN A 710 5.14 0.18 -5.65
CA GLN A 710 5.37 1.11 -6.77
C GLN A 710 5.06 0.47 -8.13
N ARG A 711 5.32 -0.83 -8.30
CA ARG A 711 5.17 -1.53 -9.59
C ARG A 711 3.76 -1.40 -10.19
N PRO A 712 2.65 -1.61 -9.45
CA PRO A 712 1.31 -1.50 -10.04
C PRO A 712 1.01 -0.08 -10.52
N LEU A 713 1.36 0.92 -9.71
CA LEU A 713 1.19 2.33 -10.06
C LEU A 713 1.96 2.69 -11.33
N ALA A 714 3.25 2.37 -11.38
CA ALA A 714 4.11 2.65 -12.53
C ALA A 714 3.66 1.90 -13.79
N THR A 715 3.23 0.63 -13.65
CA THR A 715 2.75 -0.19 -14.78
C THR A 715 1.51 0.43 -15.43
N VAL A 716 0.55 0.87 -14.61
CA VAL A 716 -0.68 1.51 -15.09
C VAL A 716 -0.37 2.80 -15.83
N VAL A 717 0.48 3.65 -15.25
CA VAL A 717 0.81 4.94 -15.85
C VAL A 717 1.58 4.75 -17.17
N ILE A 718 2.57 3.86 -17.23
CA ILE A 718 3.31 3.56 -18.47
C ILE A 718 2.38 3.05 -19.56
N GLY A 719 1.62 1.98 -19.29
CA GLY A 719 0.72 1.38 -20.26
C GLY A 719 -0.33 2.38 -20.74
N GLY A 720 -0.86 3.16 -19.79
CA GLY A 720 -1.83 4.20 -20.05
C GLY A 720 -1.31 5.35 -20.90
N ILE A 721 -0.11 5.87 -20.63
CA ILE A 721 0.51 6.94 -21.42
C ILE A 721 0.79 6.46 -22.84
N ILE A 722 1.30 5.23 -23.01
CA ILE A 722 1.56 4.65 -24.34
C ILE A 722 0.26 4.59 -25.15
N SER A 723 -0.81 4.04 -24.56
CA SER A 723 -2.12 3.95 -25.21
C SER A 723 -2.71 5.34 -25.48
N SER A 724 -2.71 6.23 -24.48
CA SER A 724 -3.20 7.60 -24.59
C SER A 724 -2.47 8.38 -25.68
N THR A 725 -1.16 8.21 -25.83
CA THR A 725 -0.36 8.95 -26.83
C THR A 725 -0.73 8.53 -28.24
N PHE A 726 -0.82 7.21 -28.48
CA PHE A 726 -1.26 6.69 -29.78
C PHE A 726 -2.68 7.18 -30.13
N LEU A 727 -3.57 7.15 -29.15
CA LEU A 727 -4.97 7.53 -29.31
C LEU A 727 -5.14 9.05 -29.48
N THR A 728 -4.40 9.87 -28.74
CA THR A 728 -4.41 11.34 -28.88
C THR A 728 -3.84 11.79 -30.22
N LEU A 729 -2.83 11.10 -30.76
CA LEU A 729 -2.24 11.47 -32.05
C LEU A 729 -3.07 10.97 -33.25
N LEU A 730 -3.76 9.83 -33.14
CA LEU A 730 -4.44 9.22 -34.29
C LEU A 730 -5.97 9.30 -34.24
N VAL A 731 -6.57 9.15 -33.06
CA VAL A 731 -8.03 9.07 -32.90
C VAL A 731 -8.64 10.45 -32.63
N LEU A 732 -8.03 11.24 -31.75
CA LEU A 732 -8.54 12.57 -31.37
C LEU A 732 -8.71 13.52 -32.57
N PRO A 733 -7.77 13.60 -33.55
CA PRO A 733 -7.95 14.45 -34.73
C PRO A 733 -9.14 14.02 -35.60
N GLY A 734 -9.34 12.70 -35.74
CA GLY A 734 -10.46 12.12 -36.47
C GLY A 734 -11.80 12.38 -35.77
N LEU A 735 -11.85 12.25 -34.44
CA LEU A 735 -13.02 12.58 -33.63
C LEU A 735 -13.36 14.07 -33.75
N TYR A 736 -12.38 14.96 -33.56
CA TYR A 736 -12.59 16.40 -33.65
C TYR A 736 -13.20 16.80 -35.01
N TYR A 737 -12.68 16.26 -36.11
CA TYR A 737 -13.19 16.53 -37.45
C TYR A 737 -14.64 16.05 -37.63
N VAL A 738 -14.98 14.82 -37.22
CA VAL A 738 -16.35 14.27 -37.38
C VAL A 738 -17.39 15.09 -36.61
N PHE A 739 -17.07 15.51 -35.39
CA PHE A 739 -17.99 16.28 -34.55
C PHE A 739 -18.17 17.73 -35.05
N HIS A 740 -17.10 18.38 -35.54
CA HIS A 740 -17.18 19.74 -36.09
C HIS A 740 -17.77 19.80 -37.52
N GLU A 741 -17.56 18.76 -38.35
CA GLU A 741 -18.14 18.65 -39.70
C GLU A 741 -19.67 18.50 -39.64
N ARG A 742 -20.20 17.66 -38.73
CA ARG A 742 -21.65 17.48 -38.52
C ARG A 742 -22.36 18.78 -38.12
N ARG A 743 -21.70 19.63 -37.34
CA ARG A 743 -22.25 20.92 -36.90
C ARG A 743 -22.33 21.96 -38.03
N LYS A 744 -21.37 21.97 -38.97
CA LYS A 744 -21.43 22.82 -40.18
C LYS A 744 -22.62 22.43 -41.06
N LYS A 745 -22.84 21.13 -41.28
CA LYS A 745 -24.00 20.61 -42.03
C LYS A 745 -25.33 20.91 -41.31
N GLY A 746 -25.39 20.78 -39.98
CA GLY A 746 -26.59 21.11 -39.19
C GLY A 746 -26.94 22.60 -39.13
N LYS A 747 -25.95 23.50 -39.20
CA LYS A 747 -26.16 24.96 -39.34
C LYS A 747 -26.55 25.37 -40.76
N GLN A 748 -26.08 24.65 -41.78
CA GLN A 748 -26.48 24.86 -43.19
C GLN A 748 -27.84 24.26 -43.54
N ALA A 749 -28.36 23.31 -42.75
CA ALA A 749 -29.70 22.75 -42.92
C ALA A 749 -30.80 23.50 -42.12
N LYS A 750 -30.41 24.41 -41.23
CA LYS A 750 -31.30 25.28 -40.44
C LYS A 750 -31.33 26.75 -40.94
N ARG A 751 -30.47 27.08 -41.90
CA ARG A 751 -30.54 28.29 -42.73
C ARG A 751 -31.08 27.86 -44.07
#